data_AF-A0A849YY68-F1
#
_entry.id   AF-A0A849YY68-F1
#
_cell.length_a   1.000
_cell.length_b   1.000
_cell.length_c   1.000
_cell.angle_alpha   90.00
_cell.angle_beta   90.00
_cell.angle_gamma   90.00
#
_symmetry.space_group_name_H-M   'P 1'
#
loop_
_entity.id
_entity.type
_entity.pdbx_description
1 polymer ?
#
loop_
_entity_poly.entity_id
_entity_poly.type
_entity_poly.pdbx_seq_one_letter_code
_entity_poly.pdbx_strand_id
1 'polypeptide(L)'
;MSQLLEGANLPQERMEVARLELWQAHWKTVDPVIAGALRLTVQSPLEQDDAMLLERLAATGQPRAVTELCGLLASRCDERPGRYSVSNSADLVRADTDLVRRINAVLSRIKGGLVGDVPVSKRPDSPRAPSRTSGSKPIDLRERIEAEILEDFAYGLEGVSQIISALRIRPYDPNANRWGHDHLANALGFRLVELVDAGLDIEVESAVRLLATALTYTRDGVEFLNAIAQGFEFRGHSRLAALAHTLSWTTQRGGSGWQTFGGEKGIGSLQRANELDPEVASSAIGSELQRIVTGAGAGLYGVTEGLLYALDSTTLGVTGVDAAGRRRAGVLEAWDEAAAVIGARLPRVSGSDDPDYPYTFCDAALDEPALERALTHGVLAALGHPSREQKRRALVAVTILATERPSTLKGALGAALTHLREPITLGALLQILVDTSDGARKDIVGACASALRDLATSPHLGVRSLARDLLASGSLELPPLPVTNAGFAINGAGDRAGRLVNAKAGRRIASCADEIPELKVLVESAVARAIDTDAFGERIKAQRDALTSRSDPVWPNAILADSEYVEDALQRVAGAGRAMRAAKGRLVADPESWERWLARKVLNNPQLAVSLEMVREPRPALEQAPREGDHIWSEIIAAHGGDAAAGSLQGARASKSQLSATVRLASADATPLVESGKSLGWRVVASVETRAERTGFGAGKKVKLARMVSAIERRGKGITRGLECSPLARGEMRVWFEDGVRASAPLGPIGPLIGEDPDCNGWGDNESGMGLQEPALAPIQALVTSLHLRPTEGPLELCDNLGPALRLRLWRTSYIEGDYELTRPTLWGAQLLLRPDSFEVLCTKVSNCVWREFVIGSRELAD
;
A
#
# COMPACT_ATOMS: atom_id res chain seq x y z
N MET A 1 -5.46 16.19 -6.53
CA MET A 1 -4.02 15.84 -6.38
C MET A 1 -3.22 16.87 -5.59
N SER A 2 -3.23 18.17 -5.92
CA SER A 2 -2.54 19.19 -5.09
C SER A 2 -3.00 19.19 -3.63
N GLN A 3 -4.29 18.95 -3.37
CA GLN A 3 -4.85 18.82 -2.02
C GLN A 3 -4.27 17.66 -1.19
N LEU A 4 -3.80 16.56 -1.82
CA LEU A 4 -3.06 15.50 -1.11
C LEU A 4 -1.77 16.04 -0.50
N LEU A 5 -1.12 16.97 -1.20
CA LEU A 5 0.14 17.58 -0.77
C LEU A 5 -0.08 18.70 0.25
N GLU A 6 -1.18 19.45 0.13
CA GLU A 6 -1.57 20.47 1.12
C GLU A 6 -1.97 19.83 2.45
N GLY A 7 -2.77 18.76 2.39
CA GLY A 7 -3.18 17.96 3.54
C GLY A 7 -2.22 16.80 3.83
N ALA A 8 -0.91 16.99 3.65
CA ALA A 8 0.07 15.94 3.87
C ALA A 8 -0.06 15.32 5.27
N ASN A 9 0.13 13.99 5.31
CA ASN A 9 -0.01 13.13 6.49
C ASN A 9 -1.41 13.06 7.10
N LEU A 10 -2.43 13.58 6.41
CA LEU A 10 -3.81 13.26 6.72
C LEU A 10 -4.27 12.06 5.89
N PRO A 11 -5.09 11.16 6.47
CA PRO A 11 -5.77 10.12 5.71
C PRO A 11 -6.71 10.75 4.68
N GLN A 12 -6.51 10.43 3.40
CA GLN A 12 -7.33 10.95 2.29
C GLN A 12 -7.74 9.80 1.36
N GLU A 13 -8.57 8.87 1.87
CA GLU A 13 -8.96 7.62 1.18
C GLU A 13 -9.53 7.89 -0.22
N ARG A 14 -10.41 8.87 -0.37
CA ARG A 14 -10.98 9.25 -1.68
C ARG A 14 -9.90 9.61 -2.71
N MET A 15 -8.84 10.27 -2.29
CA MET A 15 -7.76 10.67 -3.18
C MET A 15 -6.83 9.49 -3.53
N GLU A 16 -6.68 8.51 -2.64
CA GLU A 16 -6.00 7.25 -2.94
C GLU A 16 -6.79 6.41 -3.95
N VAL A 17 -8.12 6.33 -3.80
CA VAL A 17 -9.01 5.68 -4.77
C VAL A 17 -8.91 6.36 -6.14
N ALA A 18 -8.97 7.70 -6.19
CA ALA A 18 -8.84 8.44 -7.44
C ALA A 18 -7.50 8.19 -8.16
N ARG A 19 -6.40 7.98 -7.42
CA ARG A 19 -5.09 7.62 -8.01
C ARG A 19 -5.11 6.21 -8.60
N LEU A 20 -5.79 5.27 -7.96
CA LEU A 20 -5.98 3.91 -8.49
C LEU A 20 -6.86 3.91 -9.74
N GLU A 21 -7.99 4.61 -9.70
CA GLU A 21 -8.91 4.74 -10.84
C GLU A 21 -8.22 5.40 -12.04
N LEU A 22 -7.42 6.46 -11.81
CA LEU A 22 -6.61 7.08 -12.86
C LEU A 22 -5.66 6.07 -13.51
N TRP A 23 -5.01 5.22 -12.71
CA TRP A 23 -4.14 4.17 -13.23
C TRP A 23 -4.95 3.13 -14.02
N GLN A 24 -6.01 2.58 -13.45
CA GLN A 24 -6.86 1.56 -14.08
C GLN A 24 -7.41 2.02 -15.44
N ALA A 25 -7.82 3.29 -15.54
CA ALA A 25 -8.39 3.85 -16.76
C ALA A 25 -7.36 4.05 -17.89
N HIS A 26 -6.09 4.31 -17.56
CA HIS A 26 -5.15 4.92 -18.52
C HIS A 26 -3.79 4.24 -18.63
N TRP A 27 -3.48 3.25 -17.79
CA TRP A 27 -2.17 2.62 -17.79
C TRP A 27 -1.79 2.06 -19.16
N LYS A 28 -2.75 1.59 -19.97
CA LYS A 28 -2.54 1.00 -21.31
C LYS A 28 -2.12 2.02 -22.38
N THR A 29 -2.52 3.28 -22.22
CA THR A 29 -2.36 4.32 -23.25
C THR A 29 -1.18 5.25 -23.02
N VAL A 30 -0.64 5.29 -21.80
CA VAL A 30 0.53 6.14 -21.45
C VAL A 30 1.85 5.38 -21.51
N ASP A 31 2.97 6.11 -21.46
CA ASP A 31 4.30 5.53 -21.28
C ASP A 31 4.31 4.53 -20.09
N PRO A 32 4.80 3.29 -20.31
CA PRO A 32 4.74 2.23 -19.30
C PRO A 32 5.63 2.50 -18.07
N VAL A 33 6.71 3.30 -18.19
CA VAL A 33 7.53 3.75 -17.04
C VAL A 33 6.72 4.68 -16.15
N ILE A 34 5.95 5.60 -16.72
CA ILE A 34 5.06 6.50 -15.96
C ILE A 34 3.92 5.69 -15.31
N ALA A 35 3.29 4.80 -16.07
CA ALA A 35 2.25 3.92 -15.54
C ALA A 35 2.78 3.02 -14.40
N GLY A 36 3.99 2.47 -14.55
CA GLY A 36 4.65 1.65 -13.53
C GLY A 36 5.06 2.45 -12.31
N ALA A 37 5.56 3.67 -12.48
CA ALA A 37 5.87 4.57 -11.37
C ALA A 37 4.61 4.91 -10.55
N LEU A 38 3.46 5.19 -11.21
CA LEU A 38 2.19 5.37 -10.51
C LEU A 38 1.76 4.07 -9.81
N ARG A 39 1.84 2.93 -10.51
CA ARG A 39 1.47 1.62 -9.96
C ARG A 39 2.25 1.26 -8.70
N LEU A 40 3.55 1.57 -8.66
CA LEU A 40 4.41 1.37 -7.49
C LEU A 40 3.90 2.15 -6.26
N THR A 41 3.21 3.27 -6.49
CA THR A 41 2.72 4.16 -5.44
C THR A 41 1.24 3.97 -5.09
N VAL A 42 0.46 3.13 -5.77
CA VAL A 42 -0.93 2.87 -5.32
C VAL A 42 -0.94 1.72 -4.32
N GLN A 43 -1.84 1.80 -3.33
CA GLN A 43 -1.88 0.84 -2.22
C GLN A 43 -2.43 -0.53 -2.61
N SER A 44 -3.25 -0.61 -3.68
CA SER A 44 -3.85 -1.88 -4.10
C SER A 44 -2.77 -2.96 -4.31
N PRO A 45 -3.02 -4.20 -3.87
CA PRO A 45 -2.01 -5.25 -3.84
C PRO A 45 -1.65 -5.73 -5.24
N LEU A 46 -2.40 -6.69 -5.79
CA LEU A 46 -2.18 -7.32 -7.07
C LEU A 46 -3.42 -7.14 -7.95
N GLU A 47 -3.23 -6.65 -9.17
CA GLU A 47 -4.28 -6.35 -10.15
C GLU A 47 -4.11 -7.23 -11.39
N GLN A 48 -5.21 -7.64 -12.03
CA GLN A 48 -5.17 -8.52 -13.22
C GLN A 48 -4.32 -7.96 -14.36
N ASP A 49 -4.27 -6.63 -14.45
CA ASP A 49 -3.54 -5.88 -15.47
C ASP A 49 -2.03 -5.79 -15.22
N ASP A 50 -1.53 -6.15 -14.03
CA ASP A 50 -0.11 -6.01 -13.65
C ASP A 50 0.83 -6.83 -14.56
N ALA A 51 0.41 -8.04 -14.95
CA ALA A 51 1.21 -8.89 -15.84
C ALA A 51 1.44 -8.20 -17.20
N MET A 52 0.41 -7.58 -17.75
CA MET A 52 0.48 -6.91 -19.05
C MET A 52 1.20 -5.55 -18.94
N LEU A 53 1.15 -4.85 -17.80
CA LEU A 53 2.02 -3.70 -17.53
C LEU A 53 3.50 -4.11 -17.53
N LEU A 54 3.86 -5.21 -16.85
CA LEU A 54 5.23 -5.72 -16.85
C LEU A 54 5.70 -6.15 -18.24
N GLU A 55 4.83 -6.74 -19.06
CA GLU A 55 5.15 -7.04 -20.46
C GLU A 55 5.45 -5.78 -21.26
N ARG A 56 4.63 -4.74 -21.12
CA ARG A 56 4.85 -3.44 -21.80
C ARG A 56 6.14 -2.78 -21.34
N LEU A 57 6.43 -2.80 -20.04
CA LEU A 57 7.69 -2.32 -19.49
C LEU A 57 8.89 -3.08 -20.08
N ALA A 58 8.83 -4.41 -20.08
CA ALA A 58 9.88 -5.27 -20.65
C ALA A 58 10.13 -5.00 -22.15
N ALA A 59 9.13 -4.52 -22.88
CA ALA A 59 9.22 -4.21 -24.30
C ALA A 59 9.83 -2.84 -24.63
N THR A 60 10.04 -1.94 -23.66
CA THR A 60 10.53 -0.56 -23.91
C THR A 60 11.99 -0.46 -24.36
N GLY A 61 12.78 -1.53 -24.23
CA GLY A 61 14.19 -1.54 -24.62
C GLY A 61 15.14 -0.71 -23.76
N GLN A 62 14.70 -0.16 -22.62
CA GLN A 62 15.51 0.63 -21.67
C GLN A 62 16.00 -0.24 -20.49
N PRO A 63 17.21 -0.82 -20.53
CA PRO A 63 17.52 -1.98 -19.69
C PRO A 63 17.57 -1.67 -18.19
N ARG A 64 18.02 -0.49 -17.79
CA ARG A 64 18.21 -0.14 -16.37
C ARG A 64 16.89 0.21 -15.69
N ALA A 65 16.17 1.20 -16.22
CA ALA A 65 14.83 1.59 -15.77
C ALA A 65 13.88 0.40 -15.66
N VAL A 66 13.87 -0.44 -16.70
CA VAL A 66 13.00 -1.61 -16.78
C VAL A 66 13.39 -2.63 -15.72
N THR A 67 14.68 -2.90 -15.54
CA THR A 67 15.11 -3.91 -14.55
C THR A 67 14.81 -3.45 -13.12
N GLU A 68 15.06 -2.18 -12.81
CA GLU A 68 14.81 -1.62 -11.47
C GLU A 68 13.30 -1.53 -11.18
N LEU A 69 12.51 -0.92 -12.07
CA LEU A 69 11.07 -0.76 -11.87
C LEU A 69 10.31 -2.09 -11.93
N CYS A 70 10.66 -3.01 -12.83
CA CYS A 70 10.04 -4.34 -12.84
C CYS A 70 10.37 -5.12 -11.57
N GLY A 71 11.59 -5.00 -11.03
CA GLY A 71 11.96 -5.63 -9.76
C GLY A 71 11.12 -5.09 -8.59
N LEU A 72 10.93 -3.77 -8.53
CA LEU A 72 10.10 -3.11 -7.52
C LEU A 72 8.61 -3.49 -7.65
N LEU A 73 8.08 -3.50 -8.87
CA LEU A 73 6.70 -3.93 -9.14
C LEU A 73 6.50 -5.43 -8.82
N ALA A 74 7.46 -6.29 -9.16
CA ALA A 74 7.43 -7.69 -8.76
C ALA A 74 7.45 -7.83 -7.23
N SER A 75 8.25 -7.01 -6.54
CA SER A 75 8.26 -6.99 -5.08
C SER A 75 6.89 -6.58 -4.52
N ARG A 76 6.16 -5.66 -5.17
CA ARG A 76 4.78 -5.30 -4.81
C ARG A 76 3.78 -6.43 -5.06
N CYS A 77 3.95 -7.20 -6.13
CA CYS A 77 3.12 -8.38 -6.39
C CYS A 77 3.25 -9.44 -5.29
N ASP A 78 4.40 -9.51 -4.61
CA ASP A 78 4.64 -10.41 -3.48
C ASP A 78 3.99 -9.93 -2.16
N GLU A 79 3.48 -8.70 -2.12
CA GLU A 79 2.84 -8.09 -0.94
C GLU A 79 1.35 -8.44 -0.82
N ARG A 80 0.87 -9.38 -1.63
CA ARG A 80 -0.49 -9.91 -1.58
C ARG A 80 -0.86 -10.50 -0.21
N PRO A 81 -2.13 -10.37 0.22
CA PRO A 81 -2.56 -10.86 1.51
C PRO A 81 -2.55 -12.40 1.57
N GLY A 82 -2.14 -12.95 2.71
CA GLY A 82 -2.24 -14.39 2.96
C GLY A 82 -3.68 -14.90 3.14
N ARG A 83 -4.63 -13.98 3.32
CA ARG A 83 -6.06 -14.21 3.48
C ARG A 83 -6.82 -12.91 3.24
N TYR A 84 -7.93 -12.98 2.52
CA TYR A 84 -8.85 -11.86 2.35
C TYR A 84 -9.95 -11.88 3.42
N SER A 85 -10.51 -10.71 3.75
CA SER A 85 -11.60 -10.55 4.71
C SER A 85 -12.95 -11.11 4.22
N VAL A 86 -13.00 -11.60 2.97
CA VAL A 86 -14.21 -12.08 2.29
C VAL A 86 -14.35 -13.61 2.27
N SER A 87 -15.58 -14.10 2.11
CA SER A 87 -15.94 -15.52 2.17
C SER A 87 -15.32 -16.37 1.05
N ASN A 88 -15.00 -15.78 -0.11
CA ASN A 88 -14.35 -16.42 -1.26
C ASN A 88 -12.81 -16.29 -1.23
N SER A 89 -12.21 -16.05 -0.06
CA SER A 89 -10.76 -15.84 0.07
C SER A 89 -9.91 -16.96 -0.58
N ALA A 90 -10.36 -18.21 -0.58
CA ALA A 90 -9.62 -19.31 -1.20
C ALA A 90 -9.57 -19.18 -2.74
N ASP A 91 -10.65 -18.70 -3.36
CA ASP A 91 -10.73 -18.50 -4.80
C ASP A 91 -9.87 -17.32 -5.24
N LEU A 92 -9.87 -16.24 -4.45
CA LEU A 92 -9.00 -15.08 -4.67
C LEU A 92 -7.51 -15.46 -4.59
N VAL A 93 -7.11 -16.23 -3.58
CA VAL A 93 -5.73 -16.72 -3.47
C VAL A 93 -5.34 -17.62 -4.66
N ARG A 94 -6.27 -18.42 -5.19
CA ARG A 94 -6.02 -19.21 -6.42
C ARG A 94 -5.85 -18.30 -7.64
N ALA A 95 -6.71 -17.30 -7.82
CA ALA A 95 -6.62 -16.33 -8.91
C ALA A 95 -5.28 -15.56 -8.87
N ASP A 96 -4.83 -15.16 -7.68
CA ASP A 96 -3.51 -14.54 -7.49
C ASP A 96 -2.37 -15.46 -7.90
N THR A 97 -2.49 -16.76 -7.61
CA THR A 97 -1.48 -17.76 -7.97
C THR A 97 -1.37 -17.88 -9.50
N ASP A 98 -2.49 -17.88 -10.22
CA ASP A 98 -2.51 -17.89 -11.69
C ASP A 98 -1.89 -16.62 -12.27
N LEU A 99 -2.18 -15.46 -11.68
CA LEU A 99 -1.61 -14.17 -12.08
C LEU A 99 -0.10 -14.10 -11.81
N VAL A 100 0.37 -14.59 -10.66
CA VAL A 100 1.80 -14.68 -10.36
C VAL A 100 2.55 -15.57 -11.35
N ARG A 101 1.94 -16.66 -11.84
CA ARG A 101 2.57 -17.47 -12.91
C ARG A 101 2.79 -16.67 -14.19
N ARG A 102 1.82 -15.84 -14.60
CA ARG A 102 1.96 -14.93 -15.76
C ARG A 102 3.07 -13.91 -15.52
N ILE A 103 3.11 -13.28 -14.35
CA ILE A 103 4.15 -12.33 -13.95
C ILE A 103 5.54 -12.98 -13.99
N ASN A 104 5.69 -14.17 -13.41
CA ASN A 104 6.96 -14.91 -13.39
C ASN A 104 7.45 -15.30 -14.79
N ALA A 105 6.55 -15.53 -15.76
CA ALA A 105 6.93 -15.76 -17.14
C ALA A 105 7.63 -14.52 -17.75
N VAL A 106 7.11 -13.31 -17.46
CA VAL A 106 7.74 -12.05 -17.87
C VAL A 106 9.08 -11.85 -17.17
N LEU A 107 9.12 -12.03 -15.84
CA LEU A 107 10.32 -11.84 -15.03
C LEU A 107 11.45 -12.78 -15.43
N SER A 108 11.14 -14.04 -15.74
CA SER A 108 12.13 -15.01 -16.23
C SER A 108 12.81 -14.54 -17.52
N ARG A 109 12.07 -13.94 -18.45
CA ARG A 109 12.60 -13.43 -19.73
C ARG A 109 13.57 -12.27 -19.52
N ILE A 110 13.31 -11.41 -18.54
CA ILE A 110 14.17 -10.25 -18.21
C ILE A 110 15.18 -10.54 -17.10
N LYS A 111 15.31 -11.79 -16.65
CA LYS A 111 16.16 -12.20 -15.52
C LYS A 111 15.85 -11.42 -14.22
N GLY A 112 14.58 -11.10 -14.00
CA GLY A 112 14.06 -10.52 -12.77
C GLY A 112 13.96 -11.54 -11.63
N GLY A 113 13.83 -11.06 -10.39
CA GLY A 113 13.56 -11.92 -9.24
C GLY A 113 12.15 -12.49 -9.32
N LEU A 114 11.97 -13.78 -9.09
CA LEU A 114 10.67 -14.44 -9.22
C LEU A 114 9.82 -14.27 -7.95
N VAL A 115 8.52 -14.07 -8.14
CA VAL A 115 7.53 -13.98 -7.06
C VAL A 115 7.17 -15.38 -6.59
N GLY A 116 7.35 -15.62 -5.29
CA GLY A 116 7.03 -16.91 -4.67
C GLY A 116 5.54 -17.10 -4.39
N ASP A 117 5.17 -18.32 -4.00
CA ASP A 117 3.84 -18.59 -3.46
C ASP A 117 3.66 -17.92 -2.10
N VAL A 118 2.43 -17.46 -1.81
CA VAL A 118 2.14 -16.84 -0.51
C VAL A 118 2.26 -17.91 0.59
N PRO A 119 3.04 -17.64 1.65
CA PRO A 119 3.01 -18.39 2.90
C PRO A 119 1.59 -18.55 3.46
N VAL A 120 0.92 -19.69 3.19
CA VAL A 120 -0.44 -19.92 3.71
C VAL A 120 -0.38 -20.04 5.23
N SER A 121 -1.03 -19.10 5.93
CA SER A 121 -1.26 -19.21 7.37
C SER A 121 -2.35 -20.25 7.63
N LYS A 122 -1.97 -21.54 7.70
CA LYS A 122 -2.75 -22.54 8.42
C LYS A 122 -2.74 -22.17 9.90
N ARG A 123 -3.63 -21.28 10.32
CA ARG A 123 -4.05 -21.30 11.72
C ARG A 123 -4.77 -22.64 11.92
N PRO A 124 -4.53 -23.41 12.99
CA PRO A 124 -5.56 -24.36 13.41
C PRO A 124 -6.83 -23.53 13.53
N ASP A 125 -7.93 -24.01 12.96
CA ASP A 125 -9.23 -23.38 13.18
C ASP A 125 -9.40 -23.21 14.68
N SER A 126 -9.09 -22.02 15.22
CA SER A 126 -9.63 -21.62 16.50
C SER A 126 -11.11 -21.82 16.29
N PRO A 127 -11.80 -22.57 17.17
CA PRO A 127 -13.22 -22.77 17.02
C PRO A 127 -13.84 -21.38 17.02
N ARG A 128 -14.10 -20.85 15.82
CA ARG A 128 -15.16 -19.90 15.62
C ARG A 128 -16.30 -20.58 16.33
N ALA A 129 -16.81 -19.95 17.38
CA ALA A 129 -18.12 -20.32 17.92
C ALA A 129 -18.96 -20.61 16.69
N PRO A 130 -19.41 -21.86 16.50
CA PRO A 130 -19.76 -22.36 15.19
C PRO A 130 -20.67 -21.32 14.56
N SER A 131 -20.22 -20.72 13.45
CA SER A 131 -21.21 -20.30 12.47
C SER A 131 -22.07 -21.54 12.36
N ARG A 132 -23.38 -21.42 12.58
CA ARG A 132 -24.33 -22.54 12.49
C ARG A 132 -24.18 -23.18 11.11
N THR A 133 -23.15 -24.00 10.94
CA THR A 133 -23.08 -25.06 9.98
C THR A 133 -24.13 -25.98 10.53
N SER A 134 -25.32 -25.90 9.96
CA SER A 134 -26.29 -26.97 10.07
C SER A 134 -25.50 -28.24 9.79
N GLY A 135 -25.18 -29.00 10.84
CA GLY A 135 -24.69 -30.34 10.66
C GLY A 135 -25.76 -31.01 9.84
N SER A 136 -25.46 -31.33 8.58
CA SER A 136 -26.34 -32.17 7.79
C SER A 136 -26.34 -33.50 8.51
N LYS A 137 -27.32 -33.70 9.40
CA LYS A 137 -27.77 -35.02 9.79
C LYS A 137 -27.96 -35.82 8.50
N PRO A 138 -27.77 -37.14 8.48
CA PRO A 138 -28.23 -37.94 7.37
C PRO A 138 -29.74 -37.70 7.28
N ILE A 139 -30.16 -36.87 6.31
CA ILE A 139 -31.56 -36.57 6.06
C ILE A 139 -32.15 -37.84 5.47
N ASP A 140 -33.25 -38.31 6.06
CA ASP A 140 -34.00 -39.46 5.56
C ASP A 140 -34.37 -39.20 4.08
N LEU A 141 -34.25 -40.19 3.21
CA LEU A 141 -34.53 -40.04 1.77
C LEU A 141 -35.96 -39.52 1.56
N ARG A 142 -36.87 -39.85 2.49
CA ARG A 142 -38.25 -39.38 2.54
C ARG A 142 -38.37 -37.89 2.88
N GLU A 143 -37.61 -37.39 3.87
CA GLU A 143 -37.54 -35.95 4.18
C GLU A 143 -36.92 -35.16 3.03
N ARG A 144 -35.98 -35.74 2.28
CA ARG A 144 -35.40 -35.11 1.08
C ARG A 144 -36.41 -34.98 -0.06
N ILE A 145 -37.23 -36.01 -0.27
CA ILE A 145 -38.31 -36.00 -1.27
C ILE A 145 -39.41 -35.03 -0.83
N GLU A 146 -39.83 -35.05 0.43
CA GLU A 146 -40.83 -34.13 0.98
C GLU A 146 -40.35 -32.67 0.99
N ALA A 147 -39.03 -32.43 1.14
CA ALA A 147 -38.41 -31.11 0.99
C ALA A 147 -38.18 -30.67 -0.46
N GLU A 148 -38.39 -31.55 -1.45
CA GLU A 148 -38.35 -31.25 -2.89
C GLU A 148 -39.75 -31.09 -3.51
N ILE A 149 -40.82 -31.47 -2.80
CA ILE A 149 -42.21 -31.30 -3.24
C ILE A 149 -42.64 -29.84 -3.01
N LEU A 150 -42.97 -29.13 -4.09
CA LEU A 150 -43.61 -27.81 -4.04
C LEU A 150 -44.97 -27.94 -3.34
N GLU A 151 -45.37 -26.91 -2.57
CA GLU A 151 -46.79 -26.70 -2.30
C GLU A 151 -47.52 -26.61 -3.66
N ASP A 152 -48.65 -27.29 -3.81
CA ASP A 152 -49.48 -27.22 -5.03
C ASP A 152 -49.99 -25.78 -5.22
N PHE A 153 -49.18 -24.95 -5.88
CA PHE A 153 -49.60 -23.60 -6.24
C PHE A 153 -50.73 -23.68 -7.26
N ALA A 154 -51.79 -22.91 -7.04
CA ALA A 154 -52.92 -22.85 -7.97
C ALA A 154 -52.46 -22.49 -9.40
N TYR A 155 -53.28 -22.79 -10.41
CA TYR A 155 -53.02 -22.34 -11.78
C TYR A 155 -53.38 -20.85 -11.94
N GLY A 156 -52.81 -20.20 -12.96
CA GLY A 156 -53.13 -18.80 -13.29
C GLY A 156 -52.69 -17.78 -12.22
N LEU A 157 -53.39 -16.64 -12.16
CA LEU A 157 -53.01 -15.45 -11.38
C LEU A 157 -52.99 -15.70 -9.86
N GLU A 158 -53.82 -16.63 -9.37
CA GLU A 158 -53.84 -17.01 -7.96
C GLU A 158 -52.53 -17.70 -7.57
N GLY A 159 -52.04 -18.64 -8.38
CA GLY A 159 -50.74 -19.28 -8.18
C GLY A 159 -49.57 -18.31 -8.25
N VAL A 160 -49.60 -17.38 -9.20
CA VAL A 160 -48.61 -16.30 -9.32
C VAL A 160 -48.57 -15.46 -8.04
N SER A 161 -49.73 -15.11 -7.48
CA SER A 161 -49.83 -14.32 -6.24
C SER A 161 -49.36 -15.10 -5.01
N GLN A 162 -49.65 -16.40 -4.94
CA GLN A 162 -49.17 -17.29 -3.88
C GLN A 162 -47.64 -17.40 -3.89
N ILE A 163 -47.03 -17.59 -5.07
CA ILE A 163 -45.58 -17.67 -5.23
C ILE A 163 -44.91 -16.34 -4.84
N ILE A 164 -45.43 -15.19 -5.30
CA ILE A 164 -44.90 -13.86 -4.95
C ILE A 164 -45.01 -13.61 -3.43
N SER A 165 -46.10 -14.02 -2.81
CA SER A 165 -46.29 -13.89 -1.36
C SER A 165 -45.34 -14.78 -0.56
N ALA A 166 -45.11 -16.01 -1.04
CA ALA A 166 -44.14 -16.93 -0.45
C ALA A 166 -42.70 -16.38 -0.54
N LEU A 167 -42.34 -15.75 -1.66
CA LEU A 167 -41.05 -15.08 -1.84
C LEU A 167 -40.84 -13.91 -0.86
N ARG A 168 -41.90 -13.17 -0.50
CA ARG A 168 -41.83 -12.05 0.47
C ARG A 168 -41.58 -12.49 1.91
N ILE A 169 -42.01 -13.70 2.29
CA ILE A 169 -42.00 -14.19 3.68
C ILE A 169 -40.79 -15.13 3.95
N ARG A 170 -39.89 -15.30 2.97
CA ARG A 170 -38.78 -16.25 3.02
C ARG A 170 -37.88 -16.05 4.26
N PRO A 171 -37.67 -17.08 5.12
CA PRO A 171 -36.68 -17.06 6.19
C PRO A 171 -35.24 -17.08 5.63
N TYR A 172 -34.29 -16.58 6.42
CA TYR A 172 -32.86 -16.43 6.09
C TYR A 172 -32.05 -17.76 5.97
N ASP A 173 -32.68 -18.87 5.58
CA ASP A 173 -31.99 -20.16 5.38
C ASP A 173 -31.90 -20.52 3.87
N PRO A 174 -30.73 -20.29 3.23
CA PRO A 174 -30.55 -20.45 1.79
C PRO A 174 -30.39 -21.91 1.32
N ASN A 175 -30.31 -22.90 2.21
CA ASN A 175 -29.91 -24.26 1.86
C ASN A 175 -31.05 -25.26 1.63
N ALA A 176 -32.32 -24.86 1.70
CA ALA A 176 -33.43 -25.77 1.38
C ALA A 176 -33.70 -25.80 -0.13
N ASN A 177 -33.52 -26.97 -0.77
CA ASN A 177 -33.73 -27.20 -2.23
C ASN A 177 -35.08 -26.68 -2.76
N ARG A 178 -36.14 -26.66 -1.94
CA ARG A 178 -37.46 -26.07 -2.28
C ARG A 178 -37.44 -24.61 -2.73
N TRP A 179 -36.37 -23.87 -2.40
CA TRP A 179 -36.20 -22.47 -2.81
C TRP A 179 -35.18 -22.30 -3.95
N GLY A 180 -34.85 -23.39 -4.65
CA GLY A 180 -33.89 -23.38 -5.76
C GLY A 180 -34.33 -22.46 -6.90
N HIS A 181 -33.38 -21.68 -7.41
CA HIS A 181 -33.57 -20.65 -8.43
C HIS A 181 -34.35 -21.13 -9.66
N ASP A 182 -33.84 -22.19 -10.30
CA ASP A 182 -34.40 -22.75 -11.54
C ASP A 182 -35.81 -23.34 -11.32
N HIS A 183 -36.06 -23.91 -10.14
CA HIS A 183 -37.35 -24.54 -9.84
C HIS A 183 -38.47 -23.51 -9.67
N LEU A 184 -38.21 -22.40 -8.97
CA LEU A 184 -39.19 -21.32 -8.81
C LEU A 184 -39.36 -20.50 -10.10
N ALA A 185 -38.29 -20.30 -10.87
CA ALA A 185 -38.35 -19.59 -12.14
C ALA A 185 -39.22 -20.36 -13.16
N ASN A 186 -39.11 -21.70 -13.18
CA ASN A 186 -39.96 -22.55 -14.00
C ASN A 186 -41.42 -22.58 -13.50
N ALA A 187 -41.64 -22.72 -12.19
CA ALA A 187 -42.99 -22.77 -11.62
C ALA A 187 -43.78 -21.47 -11.85
N LEU A 188 -43.11 -20.32 -11.73
CA LEU A 188 -43.69 -19.01 -12.02
C LEU A 188 -43.77 -18.75 -13.53
N GLY A 189 -42.70 -19.04 -14.27
CA GLY A 189 -42.58 -18.79 -15.70
C GLY A 189 -43.66 -19.50 -16.51
N PHE A 190 -43.96 -20.77 -16.19
CA PHE A 190 -45.02 -21.52 -16.90
C PHE A 190 -46.40 -20.86 -16.72
N ARG A 191 -46.72 -20.43 -15.50
CA ARG A 191 -47.99 -19.76 -15.19
C ARG A 191 -48.09 -18.37 -15.79
N LEU A 192 -46.98 -17.62 -15.84
CA LEU A 192 -46.95 -16.33 -16.52
C LEU A 192 -47.16 -16.51 -18.03
N VAL A 193 -46.52 -17.50 -18.65
CA VAL A 193 -46.72 -17.80 -20.08
C VAL A 193 -48.16 -18.25 -20.37
N GLU A 194 -48.77 -19.09 -19.53
CA GLU A 194 -50.18 -19.48 -19.67
C GLU A 194 -51.13 -18.27 -19.65
N LEU A 195 -50.86 -17.27 -18.80
CA LEU A 195 -51.64 -16.05 -18.73
C LEU A 195 -51.45 -15.17 -19.98
N VAL A 196 -50.23 -15.11 -20.52
CA VAL A 196 -49.96 -14.42 -21.78
C VAL A 196 -50.65 -15.12 -22.95
N ASP A 197 -50.58 -16.45 -23.02
CA ASP A 197 -51.28 -17.25 -24.03
C ASP A 197 -52.82 -17.09 -23.95
N ALA A 198 -53.34 -16.74 -22.76
CA ALA A 198 -54.73 -16.39 -22.52
C ALA A 198 -55.10 -14.92 -22.82
N GLY A 199 -54.14 -14.09 -23.26
CA GLY A 199 -54.34 -12.67 -23.59
C GLY A 199 -54.46 -11.74 -22.39
N LEU A 200 -53.93 -12.15 -21.22
CA LEU A 200 -53.95 -11.40 -19.96
C LEU A 200 -52.63 -10.64 -19.73
N ASP A 201 -52.12 -9.96 -20.76
CA ASP A 201 -50.83 -9.28 -20.76
C ASP A 201 -50.72 -8.20 -19.65
N ILE A 202 -51.81 -7.50 -19.33
CA ILE A 202 -51.84 -6.42 -18.32
C ILE A 202 -51.68 -7.01 -16.91
N GLU A 203 -52.33 -8.14 -16.64
CA GLU A 203 -52.22 -8.87 -15.39
C GLU A 203 -50.81 -9.44 -15.22
N VAL A 204 -50.20 -9.91 -16.31
CA VAL A 204 -48.81 -10.38 -16.32
C VAL A 204 -47.83 -9.24 -16.08
N GLU A 205 -47.99 -8.07 -16.73
CA GLU A 205 -47.18 -6.88 -16.46
C GLU A 205 -47.25 -6.49 -14.97
N SER A 206 -48.45 -6.51 -14.39
CA SER A 206 -48.67 -6.21 -12.97
C SER A 206 -47.99 -7.22 -12.05
N ALA A 207 -48.08 -8.52 -12.39
CA ALA A 207 -47.42 -9.58 -11.65
C ALA A 207 -45.89 -9.46 -11.68
N VAL A 208 -45.30 -9.16 -12.84
CA VAL A 208 -43.84 -8.96 -12.98
C VAL A 208 -43.36 -7.76 -12.16
N ARG A 209 -44.14 -6.67 -12.09
CA ARG A 209 -43.82 -5.51 -11.23
C ARG A 209 -43.91 -5.84 -9.73
N LEU A 210 -44.92 -6.60 -9.33
CA LEU A 210 -45.07 -7.07 -7.94
C LEU A 210 -43.95 -8.01 -7.54
N LEU A 211 -43.53 -8.88 -8.46
CA LEU A 211 -42.39 -9.78 -8.33
C LEU A 211 -41.09 -8.99 -8.16
N ALA A 212 -40.83 -8.01 -9.03
CA ALA A 212 -39.66 -7.13 -8.92
C ALA A 212 -39.59 -6.43 -7.56
N THR A 213 -40.74 -5.95 -7.06
CA THR A 213 -40.85 -5.36 -5.72
C THR A 213 -40.55 -6.37 -4.61
N ALA A 214 -41.04 -7.61 -4.73
CA ALA A 214 -40.79 -8.68 -3.76
C ALA A 214 -39.32 -9.13 -3.74
N LEU A 215 -38.65 -9.06 -4.88
CA LEU A 215 -37.26 -9.50 -5.08
C LEU A 215 -36.22 -8.39 -4.87
N THR A 216 -36.67 -7.15 -4.65
CA THR A 216 -35.78 -6.00 -4.49
C THR A 216 -34.76 -6.26 -3.36
N TYR A 217 -33.47 -6.17 -3.69
CA TYR A 217 -32.32 -6.42 -2.79
C TYR A 217 -32.18 -7.85 -2.24
N THR A 218 -32.85 -8.83 -2.84
CA THR A 218 -32.57 -10.24 -2.56
C THR A 218 -31.32 -10.69 -3.32
N ARG A 219 -30.56 -11.64 -2.75
CA ARG A 219 -29.28 -12.11 -3.31
C ARG A 219 -29.44 -12.69 -4.73
N ASP A 220 -30.58 -13.33 -5.00
CA ASP A 220 -30.83 -14.08 -6.24
C ASP A 220 -31.91 -13.42 -7.13
N GLY A 221 -32.42 -12.24 -6.75
CA GLY A 221 -33.57 -11.60 -7.40
C GLY A 221 -33.30 -11.13 -8.84
N VAL A 222 -32.07 -10.69 -9.11
CA VAL A 222 -31.63 -10.22 -10.43
C VAL A 222 -31.57 -11.38 -11.44
N GLU A 223 -30.97 -12.50 -11.03
CA GLU A 223 -30.91 -13.72 -11.85
C GLU A 223 -32.33 -14.21 -12.18
N PHE A 224 -33.28 -14.02 -11.25
CA PHE A 224 -34.63 -14.55 -11.37
C PHE A 224 -35.45 -13.74 -12.37
N LEU A 225 -35.38 -12.41 -12.28
CA LEU A 225 -35.99 -11.52 -13.26
C LEU A 225 -35.37 -11.70 -14.64
N ASN A 226 -34.07 -11.94 -14.74
CA ASN A 226 -33.42 -12.25 -16.01
C ASN A 226 -33.91 -13.59 -16.61
N ALA A 227 -34.09 -14.63 -15.80
CA ALA A 227 -34.63 -15.91 -16.28
C ALA A 227 -36.07 -15.78 -16.80
N ILE A 228 -36.92 -15.02 -16.10
CA ILE A 228 -38.29 -14.72 -16.57
C ILE A 228 -38.27 -13.90 -17.87
N ALA A 229 -37.38 -12.91 -17.97
CA ALA A 229 -37.24 -12.10 -19.18
C ALA A 229 -36.82 -12.93 -20.40
N GLN A 230 -35.83 -13.82 -20.24
CA GLN A 230 -35.41 -14.76 -21.27
C GLN A 230 -36.54 -15.71 -21.69
N GLY A 231 -37.39 -16.14 -20.75
CA GLY A 231 -38.57 -16.95 -21.02
C GLY A 231 -39.59 -16.25 -21.93
N PHE A 232 -39.88 -14.98 -21.68
CA PHE A 232 -40.74 -14.16 -22.55
C PHE A 232 -40.09 -13.90 -23.92
N GLU A 233 -38.78 -13.66 -23.95
CA GLU A 233 -38.03 -13.43 -25.19
C GLU A 233 -38.08 -14.66 -26.10
N PHE A 234 -37.84 -15.85 -25.55
CA PHE A 234 -37.89 -17.13 -26.28
C PHE A 234 -39.26 -17.40 -26.91
N ARG A 235 -40.34 -16.91 -26.28
CA ARG A 235 -41.72 -17.05 -26.76
C ARG A 235 -42.18 -15.90 -27.67
N GLY A 236 -41.31 -14.92 -27.95
CA GLY A 236 -41.61 -13.80 -28.84
C GLY A 236 -42.40 -12.64 -28.21
N HIS A 237 -42.53 -12.61 -26.88
CA HIS A 237 -43.20 -11.52 -26.16
C HIS A 237 -42.23 -10.38 -25.83
N SER A 238 -41.73 -9.68 -26.85
CA SER A 238 -40.68 -8.65 -26.73
C SER A 238 -41.01 -7.55 -25.72
N ARG A 239 -42.27 -7.13 -25.62
CA ARG A 239 -42.74 -6.12 -24.65
C ARG A 239 -42.59 -6.57 -23.19
N LEU A 240 -43.05 -7.78 -22.86
CA LEU A 240 -42.94 -8.34 -21.51
C LEU A 240 -41.49 -8.69 -21.14
N ALA A 241 -40.72 -9.17 -22.13
CA ALA A 241 -39.29 -9.40 -21.98
C ALA A 241 -38.53 -8.10 -21.69
N ALA A 242 -38.83 -7.02 -22.42
CA ALA A 242 -38.24 -5.70 -22.20
C ALA A 242 -38.56 -5.18 -20.79
N LEU A 243 -39.82 -5.26 -20.36
CA LEU A 243 -40.23 -4.87 -19.00
C LEU A 243 -39.44 -5.65 -17.91
N ALA A 244 -39.35 -6.97 -18.04
CA ALA A 244 -38.67 -7.81 -17.06
C ALA A 244 -37.14 -7.55 -17.02
N HIS A 245 -36.51 -7.36 -18.18
CA HIS A 245 -35.10 -6.97 -18.27
C HIS A 245 -34.83 -5.58 -17.69
N THR A 246 -35.71 -4.59 -17.91
CA THR A 246 -35.60 -3.27 -17.27
C THR A 246 -35.73 -3.35 -15.76
N LEU A 247 -36.71 -4.11 -15.25
CA LEU A 247 -36.91 -4.27 -13.80
C LEU A 247 -35.76 -5.03 -13.13
N SER A 248 -35.14 -5.98 -13.84
CA SER A 248 -33.91 -6.64 -13.39
C SER A 248 -32.79 -5.64 -13.13
N TRP A 249 -32.63 -4.65 -14.02
CA TRP A 249 -31.65 -3.58 -13.84
C TRP A 249 -32.03 -2.61 -12.71
N THR A 250 -33.26 -2.10 -12.67
CA THR A 250 -33.65 -1.07 -11.67
C THR A 250 -33.71 -1.60 -10.24
N THR A 251 -33.92 -2.92 -10.05
CA THR A 251 -33.97 -3.56 -8.73
C THR A 251 -32.60 -4.01 -8.22
N GLN A 252 -31.58 -3.97 -9.06
CA GLN A 252 -30.21 -4.28 -8.69
C GLN A 252 -29.59 -3.14 -7.87
N ARG A 253 -28.80 -3.50 -6.86
CA ARG A 253 -27.90 -2.53 -6.23
C ARG A 253 -26.74 -2.28 -7.18
N GLY A 254 -26.59 -1.05 -7.66
CA GLY A 254 -25.40 -0.61 -8.38
C GLY A 254 -24.13 -0.77 -7.53
N GLY A 255 -22.98 -0.52 -8.14
CA GLY A 255 -21.64 -0.64 -7.53
C GLY A 255 -21.58 -0.38 -6.03
N SER A 256 -20.81 -1.22 -5.33
CA SER A 256 -20.48 -1.14 -3.90
C SER A 256 -21.64 -1.09 -2.87
N GLY A 257 -22.82 -1.63 -3.19
CA GLY A 257 -23.80 -2.11 -2.20
C GLY A 257 -24.65 -1.06 -1.47
N TRP A 258 -24.32 0.22 -1.62
CA TRP A 258 -25.09 1.36 -1.10
C TRP A 258 -26.02 2.00 -2.13
N GLN A 259 -25.81 1.75 -3.42
CA GLN A 259 -26.67 2.24 -4.50
C GLN A 259 -28.00 1.47 -4.54
N THR A 260 -29.11 2.19 -4.68
CA THR A 260 -30.48 1.64 -4.60
C THR A 260 -31.19 1.55 -5.95
N PHE A 261 -30.54 1.98 -7.03
CA PHE A 261 -31.16 2.08 -8.35
C PHE A 261 -30.15 1.90 -9.49
N GLY A 262 -30.21 0.75 -10.17
CA GLY A 262 -29.41 0.50 -11.38
C GLY A 262 -27.90 0.63 -11.16
N GLY A 263 -27.13 0.51 -12.24
CA GLY A 263 -25.67 0.65 -12.23
C GLY A 263 -24.98 -0.27 -13.24
N GLU A 264 -23.64 -0.29 -13.21
CA GLU A 264 -22.81 -1.00 -14.18
C GLU A 264 -23.10 -2.52 -14.24
N LYS A 265 -23.23 -3.18 -13.09
CA LYS A 265 -23.35 -4.65 -13.00
C LYS A 265 -24.62 -5.25 -13.65
N GLY A 266 -25.61 -4.43 -13.99
CA GLY A 266 -26.85 -4.87 -14.64
C GLY A 266 -27.07 -4.28 -16.02
N ILE A 267 -26.11 -3.51 -16.55
CA ILE A 267 -26.35 -2.68 -17.73
C ILE A 267 -26.67 -3.51 -18.98
N GLY A 268 -26.17 -4.75 -19.05
CA GLY A 268 -26.50 -5.70 -20.11
C GLY A 268 -28.00 -6.05 -20.16
N SER A 269 -28.68 -6.14 -19.02
CA SER A 269 -30.14 -6.35 -18.98
C SER A 269 -30.87 -5.13 -19.55
N LEU A 270 -30.43 -3.91 -19.21
CA LEU A 270 -31.03 -2.71 -19.77
C LEU A 270 -30.77 -2.59 -21.28
N GLN A 271 -29.57 -2.94 -21.74
CA GLN A 271 -29.23 -3.01 -23.18
C GLN A 271 -30.18 -3.94 -23.92
N ARG A 272 -30.39 -5.14 -23.39
CA ARG A 272 -31.32 -6.10 -23.98
C ARG A 272 -32.76 -5.58 -23.98
N ALA A 273 -33.22 -4.96 -22.89
CA ALA A 273 -34.56 -4.36 -22.84
C ALA A 273 -34.76 -3.30 -23.93
N ASN A 274 -33.78 -2.42 -24.12
CA ASN A 274 -33.83 -1.36 -25.11
C ASN A 274 -33.77 -1.87 -26.56
N GLU A 275 -33.07 -2.98 -26.81
CA GLU A 275 -33.08 -3.68 -28.10
C GLU A 275 -34.44 -4.32 -28.43
N LEU A 276 -35.14 -4.82 -27.40
CA LEU A 276 -36.43 -5.50 -27.55
C LEU A 276 -37.59 -4.52 -27.70
N ASP A 277 -37.70 -3.52 -26.82
CA ASP A 277 -38.72 -2.48 -26.85
C ASP A 277 -38.24 -1.22 -26.08
N PRO A 278 -37.74 -0.19 -26.79
CA PRO A 278 -37.17 1.01 -26.16
C PRO A 278 -38.21 1.89 -25.45
N GLU A 279 -39.46 1.89 -25.93
CA GLU A 279 -40.54 2.68 -25.32
C GLU A 279 -40.95 2.08 -23.97
N VAL A 280 -41.08 0.75 -23.91
CA VAL A 280 -41.41 0.03 -22.68
C VAL A 280 -40.28 0.14 -21.66
N ALA A 281 -39.02 0.01 -22.10
CA ALA A 281 -37.87 0.20 -21.23
C ALA A 281 -37.84 1.59 -20.60
N SER A 282 -38.02 2.65 -21.42
CA SER A 282 -38.05 4.03 -20.94
C SER A 282 -39.22 4.30 -19.99
N SER A 283 -40.42 3.82 -20.33
CA SER A 283 -41.61 3.97 -19.48
C SER A 283 -41.47 3.22 -18.14
N ALA A 284 -40.85 2.04 -18.15
CA ALA A 284 -40.61 1.25 -16.94
C ALA A 284 -39.59 1.93 -16.02
N ILE A 285 -38.51 2.50 -16.56
CA ILE A 285 -37.55 3.31 -15.81
C ILE A 285 -38.25 4.51 -15.15
N GLY A 286 -39.06 5.25 -15.91
CA GLY A 286 -39.80 6.40 -15.37
C GLY A 286 -40.74 6.02 -14.22
N SER A 287 -41.42 4.87 -14.34
CA SER A 287 -42.30 4.34 -13.30
C SER A 287 -41.53 3.95 -12.03
N GLU A 288 -40.37 3.30 -12.18
CA GLU A 288 -39.53 2.91 -11.04
C GLU A 288 -38.88 4.12 -10.36
N LEU A 289 -38.46 5.14 -11.12
CA LEU A 289 -38.00 6.42 -10.57
C LEU A 289 -39.09 7.08 -9.74
N GLN A 290 -40.32 7.17 -10.26
CA GLN A 290 -41.44 7.73 -9.52
C GLN A 290 -41.69 6.95 -8.22
N ARG A 291 -41.68 5.61 -8.28
CA ARG A 291 -41.88 4.75 -7.11
C ARG A 291 -40.80 4.98 -6.05
N ILE A 292 -39.54 5.13 -6.45
CA ILE A 292 -38.42 5.32 -5.52
C ILE A 292 -38.44 6.72 -4.92
N VAL A 293 -38.71 7.76 -5.71
CA VAL A 293 -38.79 9.16 -5.24
C VAL A 293 -39.98 9.35 -4.28
N THR A 294 -41.09 8.65 -4.48
CA THR A 294 -42.29 8.74 -3.63
C THR A 294 -42.27 7.80 -2.42
N GLY A 295 -41.36 6.81 -2.38
CA GLY A 295 -41.29 5.81 -1.33
C GLY A 295 -40.59 6.28 -0.05
N ALA A 296 -41.25 6.16 1.11
CA ALA A 296 -40.74 6.65 2.40
C ALA A 296 -39.63 5.79 3.07
N GLY A 297 -39.09 4.75 2.41
CA GLY A 297 -38.30 3.71 3.09
C GLY A 297 -36.95 3.31 2.49
N ALA A 298 -36.66 3.65 1.23
CA ALA A 298 -35.38 3.34 0.59
C ALA A 298 -34.63 4.64 0.30
N GLY A 299 -33.40 4.77 0.77
CA GLY A 299 -32.62 5.98 0.49
C GLY A 299 -32.42 6.21 -1.01
N LEU A 300 -32.40 7.46 -1.45
CA LEU A 300 -32.28 7.89 -2.86
C LEU A 300 -30.83 7.81 -3.39
N TYR A 301 -30.04 6.87 -2.85
CA TYR A 301 -28.59 6.82 -3.09
C TYR A 301 -28.28 6.24 -4.47
N GLY A 302 -27.56 7.02 -5.30
CA GLY A 302 -27.03 6.55 -6.59
C GLY A 302 -28.03 6.61 -7.76
N VAL A 303 -29.23 7.18 -7.59
CA VAL A 303 -30.23 7.27 -8.68
C VAL A 303 -29.71 8.09 -9.87
N THR A 304 -29.17 9.28 -9.62
CA THR A 304 -28.59 10.14 -10.68
C THR A 304 -27.42 9.44 -11.37
N GLU A 305 -26.55 8.79 -10.60
CA GLU A 305 -25.39 8.06 -11.10
C GLU A 305 -25.82 6.90 -12.01
N GLY A 306 -26.79 6.07 -11.58
CA GLY A 306 -27.34 4.97 -12.37
C GLY A 306 -27.96 5.44 -13.69
N LEU A 307 -28.67 6.59 -13.69
CA LEU A 307 -29.23 7.18 -14.90
C LEU A 307 -28.16 7.69 -15.87
N LEU A 308 -27.10 8.33 -15.37
CA LEU A 308 -26.00 8.74 -16.23
C LEU A 308 -25.25 7.56 -16.83
N TYR A 309 -25.03 6.48 -16.08
CA TYR A 309 -24.48 5.24 -16.63
C TYR A 309 -25.37 4.67 -17.74
N ALA A 310 -26.70 4.71 -17.57
CA ALA A 310 -27.65 4.27 -18.60
C ALA A 310 -27.64 5.16 -19.86
N LEU A 311 -27.38 6.46 -19.70
CA LEU A 311 -27.21 7.40 -20.81
C LEU A 311 -25.88 7.18 -21.56
N ASP A 312 -24.77 7.01 -20.84
CA ASP A 312 -23.44 6.79 -21.42
C ASP A 312 -23.36 5.46 -22.20
N SER A 313 -24.01 4.41 -21.69
CA SER A 313 -24.05 3.07 -22.30
C SER A 313 -24.99 2.92 -23.50
N THR A 314 -25.54 4.02 -24.04
CA THR A 314 -26.42 4.09 -25.23
C THR A 314 -27.82 3.50 -25.10
N THR A 315 -28.22 3.11 -23.89
CA THR A 315 -29.52 2.47 -23.58
C THR A 315 -30.73 3.38 -23.51
N LEU A 316 -30.54 4.69 -23.45
CA LEU A 316 -31.62 5.69 -23.34
C LEU A 316 -31.76 6.58 -24.59
N GLY A 317 -31.33 6.09 -25.76
CA GLY A 317 -31.81 6.61 -27.05
C GLY A 317 -30.98 7.65 -27.80
N VAL A 318 -29.65 7.76 -27.61
CA VAL A 318 -28.81 8.64 -28.45
C VAL A 318 -28.19 7.88 -29.63
N THR A 319 -28.86 7.90 -30.79
CA THR A 319 -28.43 7.24 -32.04
C THR A 319 -27.75 8.22 -33.01
N GLY A 320 -26.62 7.82 -33.63
CA GLY A 320 -25.91 8.58 -34.67
C GLY A 320 -24.39 8.30 -34.76
N VAL A 321 -23.79 8.52 -35.94
CA VAL A 321 -22.35 8.24 -36.21
C VAL A 321 -21.40 9.26 -35.54
N ASP A 322 -21.92 10.44 -35.23
CA ASP A 322 -21.23 11.53 -34.52
C ASP A 322 -21.64 11.59 -33.02
N ALA A 323 -22.30 10.52 -32.55
CA ALA A 323 -22.94 10.48 -31.25
C ALA A 323 -21.95 10.24 -30.11
N ALA A 324 -20.79 9.62 -30.29
CA ALA A 324 -19.89 9.33 -29.16
C ALA A 324 -19.38 10.59 -28.44
N GLY A 325 -18.95 11.60 -29.21
CA GLY A 325 -18.50 12.89 -28.67
C GLY A 325 -19.65 13.72 -28.09
N ARG A 326 -20.77 13.82 -28.82
CA ARG A 326 -21.98 14.52 -28.34
C ARG A 326 -22.67 13.83 -27.17
N ARG A 327 -22.55 12.51 -27.04
CA ARG A 327 -23.08 11.72 -25.91
C ARG A 327 -22.32 11.99 -24.65
N ARG A 328 -20.99 11.90 -24.70
CA ARG A 328 -20.16 12.21 -23.53
C ARG A 328 -20.37 13.66 -23.09
N ALA A 329 -20.47 14.59 -24.03
CA ALA A 329 -20.85 15.97 -23.74
C ALA A 329 -22.24 16.05 -23.08
N GLY A 330 -23.27 15.41 -23.64
CA GLY A 330 -24.64 15.42 -23.08
C GLY A 330 -24.79 14.73 -21.71
N VAL A 331 -24.01 13.68 -21.43
CA VAL A 331 -23.96 13.02 -20.11
C VAL A 331 -23.30 13.94 -19.07
N LEU A 332 -22.22 14.62 -19.46
CA LEU A 332 -21.56 15.60 -18.60
C LEU A 332 -22.45 16.82 -18.36
N GLU A 333 -23.11 17.35 -19.39
CA GLU A 333 -24.12 18.42 -19.26
C GLU A 333 -25.28 18.01 -18.33
N ALA A 334 -25.76 16.76 -18.43
CA ALA A 334 -26.79 16.26 -17.53
C ALA A 334 -26.31 16.13 -16.08
N TRP A 335 -25.04 15.76 -15.87
CA TRP A 335 -24.42 15.77 -14.54
C TRP A 335 -24.26 17.19 -13.99
N ASP A 336 -23.82 18.13 -14.83
CA ASP A 336 -23.63 19.52 -14.49
C ASP A 336 -24.97 20.18 -14.10
N GLU A 337 -26.02 19.93 -14.87
CA GLU A 337 -27.37 20.40 -14.56
C GLU A 337 -27.88 19.76 -13.25
N ALA A 338 -27.64 18.47 -13.03
CA ALA A 338 -27.99 17.82 -11.77
C ALA A 338 -27.26 18.48 -10.58
N ALA A 339 -25.96 18.78 -10.71
CA ALA A 339 -25.19 19.49 -9.70
C ALA A 339 -25.70 20.92 -9.48
N ALA A 340 -26.10 21.62 -10.54
CA ALA A 340 -26.70 22.97 -10.46
C ALA A 340 -28.05 22.95 -9.72
N VAL A 341 -28.93 21.98 -10.03
CA VAL A 341 -30.22 21.80 -9.35
C VAL A 341 -30.01 21.45 -7.87
N ILE A 342 -29.07 20.57 -7.55
CA ILE A 342 -28.71 20.24 -6.17
C ILE A 342 -28.23 21.50 -5.45
N GLY A 343 -27.31 22.26 -6.04
CA GLY A 343 -26.79 23.51 -5.48
C GLY A 343 -27.88 24.57 -5.25
N ALA A 344 -28.85 24.67 -6.16
CA ALA A 344 -29.98 25.60 -6.04
C ALA A 344 -30.99 25.18 -4.95
N ARG A 345 -31.24 23.88 -4.79
CA ARG A 345 -32.21 23.34 -3.81
C ARG A 345 -31.63 23.16 -2.41
N LEU A 346 -30.32 22.95 -2.31
CA LEU A 346 -29.57 22.80 -1.06
C LEU A 346 -28.50 23.90 -1.02
N PRO A 347 -28.90 25.18 -0.84
CA PRO A 347 -27.93 26.26 -0.78
C PRO A 347 -27.00 26.06 0.41
N ARG A 348 -25.70 26.16 0.15
CA ARG A 348 -24.64 26.04 1.16
C ARG A 348 -24.75 27.22 2.11
N VAL A 349 -24.93 26.96 3.41
CA VAL A 349 -25.13 27.98 4.44
C VAL A 349 -23.93 28.11 5.38
N SER A 350 -23.05 27.11 5.40
CA SER A 350 -21.80 27.07 6.13
C SER A 350 -20.67 26.57 5.23
N GLY A 351 -19.43 26.99 5.50
CA GLY A 351 -18.24 26.42 4.86
C GLY A 351 -18.02 24.93 5.19
N SER A 352 -18.72 24.39 6.20
CA SER A 352 -18.77 22.94 6.48
C SER A 352 -19.71 22.16 5.56
N ASP A 353 -20.57 22.84 4.80
CA ASP A 353 -21.49 22.22 3.84
C ASP A 353 -20.81 21.97 2.49
N ASP A 354 -19.65 22.59 2.28
CA ASP A 354 -18.84 22.34 1.10
C ASP A 354 -18.25 20.92 1.17
N PRO A 355 -18.39 20.12 0.09
CA PRO A 355 -17.66 18.87 0.03
C PRO A 355 -16.16 19.15 0.08
N ASP A 356 -15.41 18.31 0.81
CA ASP A 356 -13.94 18.39 0.85
C ASP A 356 -13.31 18.43 -0.55
N TYR A 357 -14.00 17.84 -1.54
CA TYR A 357 -13.61 17.76 -2.94
C TYR A 357 -14.78 18.23 -3.82
N PRO A 358 -14.88 19.53 -4.13
CA PRO A 358 -15.93 20.03 -5.00
C PRO A 358 -15.72 19.52 -6.42
N TYR A 359 -16.80 19.03 -7.03
CA TYR A 359 -16.82 18.72 -8.45
C TYR A 359 -16.44 19.98 -9.25
N THR A 360 -15.43 19.85 -10.12
CA THR A 360 -14.96 20.94 -10.98
C THR A 360 -14.98 20.44 -12.43
N PHE A 361 -15.71 21.14 -13.29
CA PHE A 361 -15.84 20.80 -14.70
C PHE A 361 -14.49 20.91 -15.44
N CYS A 362 -14.20 19.96 -16.33
CA CYS A 362 -13.09 20.06 -17.27
C CYS A 362 -13.55 19.62 -18.67
N ASP A 363 -13.73 20.60 -19.56
CA ASP A 363 -14.18 20.40 -20.95
C ASP A 363 -13.09 19.81 -21.87
N ALA A 364 -11.84 19.75 -21.39
CA ALA A 364 -10.72 19.36 -22.22
C ALA A 364 -10.60 17.83 -22.26
N ALA A 365 -10.81 17.24 -23.44
CA ALA A 365 -10.26 15.93 -23.73
C ALA A 365 -8.74 15.99 -23.48
N LEU A 366 -8.27 15.23 -22.49
CA LEU A 366 -6.85 15.19 -22.16
C LEU A 366 -6.12 14.49 -23.31
N ASP A 367 -5.18 15.21 -23.93
CA ASP A 367 -4.22 14.60 -24.82
C ASP A 367 -3.27 13.67 -24.05
N GLU A 368 -2.56 12.80 -24.76
CA GLU A 368 -1.61 11.86 -24.14
C GLU A 368 -0.57 12.58 -23.25
N PRO A 369 0.05 13.71 -23.67
CA PRO A 369 0.92 14.49 -22.79
C PRO A 369 0.26 15.01 -21.51
N ALA A 370 -1.01 15.44 -21.56
CA ALA A 370 -1.74 15.89 -20.37
C ALA A 370 -2.05 14.71 -19.44
N LEU A 371 -2.34 13.55 -20.00
CA LEU A 371 -2.56 12.33 -19.24
C LEU A 371 -1.28 11.85 -18.55
N GLU A 372 -0.14 11.85 -19.24
CA GLU A 372 1.16 11.55 -18.64
C GLU A 372 1.51 12.51 -17.50
N ARG A 373 1.22 13.82 -17.67
CA ARG A 373 1.35 14.80 -16.58
C ARG A 373 0.43 14.45 -15.42
N ALA A 374 -0.83 14.08 -15.66
CA ALA A 374 -1.78 13.71 -14.61
C ALA A 374 -1.32 12.48 -13.81
N LEU A 375 -0.83 11.44 -14.48
CA LEU A 375 -0.27 10.26 -13.80
C LEU A 375 0.98 10.62 -13.00
N THR A 376 1.84 11.49 -13.55
CA THR A 376 3.04 11.98 -12.85
C THR A 376 2.69 12.83 -11.62
N HIS A 377 1.64 13.65 -11.69
CA HIS A 377 1.06 14.30 -10.52
C HIS A 377 0.53 13.27 -9.51
N GLY A 378 -0.04 12.16 -9.98
CA GLY A 378 -0.48 11.06 -9.12
C GLY A 378 0.67 10.40 -8.36
N VAL A 379 1.84 10.26 -8.98
CA VAL A 379 3.07 9.79 -8.31
C VAL A 379 3.50 10.76 -7.22
N LEU A 380 3.59 12.05 -7.54
CA LEU A 380 4.02 13.07 -6.57
C LEU A 380 3.01 13.23 -5.43
N ALA A 381 1.71 13.16 -5.73
CA ALA A 381 0.64 13.26 -4.73
C ALA A 381 0.72 12.15 -3.67
N ALA A 382 1.32 11.00 -4.00
CA ALA A 382 1.60 9.92 -3.04
C ALA A 382 2.52 10.35 -1.89
N LEU A 383 3.32 11.40 -2.07
CA LEU A 383 4.12 12.00 -0.99
C LEU A 383 3.23 12.60 0.11
N GLY A 384 1.98 12.95 -0.20
CA GLY A 384 1.00 13.42 0.79
C GLY A 384 0.54 12.33 1.76
N HIS A 385 0.69 11.05 1.41
CA HIS A 385 0.19 9.95 2.21
C HIS A 385 0.90 9.82 3.57
N PRO A 386 0.22 9.50 4.70
CA PRO A 386 0.82 9.42 6.03
C PRO A 386 1.80 8.25 6.25
N SER A 387 1.58 7.10 5.60
CA SER A 387 2.46 5.92 5.73
C SER A 387 3.89 6.23 5.28
N ARG A 388 4.85 5.90 6.13
CA ARG A 388 6.29 6.03 5.81
C ARG A 388 6.69 5.16 4.62
N GLU A 389 6.13 3.96 4.54
CA GLU A 389 6.34 3.02 3.42
C GLU A 389 5.87 3.62 2.09
N GLN A 390 4.68 4.24 2.11
CA GLN A 390 4.11 4.86 0.93
C GLN A 390 4.95 6.06 0.45
N LYS A 391 5.46 6.87 1.37
CA LYS A 391 6.38 7.98 1.04
C LYS A 391 7.69 7.48 0.45
N ARG A 392 8.30 6.41 1.00
CA ARG A 392 9.52 5.83 0.43
C ARG A 392 9.31 5.38 -1.01
N ARG A 393 8.20 4.69 -1.30
CA ARG A 393 7.84 4.27 -2.68
C ARG A 393 7.65 5.45 -3.61
N ALA A 394 6.98 6.50 -3.13
CA ALA A 394 6.80 7.73 -3.90
C ALA A 394 8.15 8.39 -4.22
N LEU A 395 9.07 8.47 -3.25
CA LEU A 395 10.41 8.99 -3.48
C LEU A 395 11.21 8.12 -4.47
N VAL A 396 11.13 6.78 -4.38
CA VAL A 396 11.74 5.87 -5.36
C VAL A 396 11.17 6.09 -6.77
N ALA A 397 9.84 6.20 -6.89
CA ALA A 397 9.18 6.48 -8.15
C ALA A 397 9.62 7.84 -8.73
N VAL A 398 9.77 8.86 -7.89
CA VAL A 398 10.32 10.17 -8.29
C VAL A 398 11.77 10.05 -8.76
N THR A 399 12.63 9.29 -8.08
CA THR A 399 14.02 9.03 -8.52
C THR A 399 14.06 8.39 -9.89
N ILE A 400 13.21 7.39 -10.15
CA ILE A 400 13.09 6.72 -11.45
C ILE A 400 12.63 7.71 -12.52
N LEU A 401 11.59 8.50 -12.25
CA LEU A 401 11.09 9.50 -13.21
C LEU A 401 12.08 10.63 -13.46
N ALA A 402 12.82 11.08 -12.45
CA ALA A 402 13.86 12.10 -12.60
C ALA A 402 15.00 11.62 -13.49
N THR A 403 15.31 10.32 -13.44
CA THR A 403 16.36 9.69 -14.25
C THR A 403 15.88 9.41 -15.67
N GLU A 404 14.67 8.86 -15.82
CA GLU A 404 14.22 8.25 -17.07
C GLU A 404 13.23 9.12 -17.86
N ARG A 405 12.44 9.97 -17.18
CA ARG A 405 11.42 10.85 -17.78
C ARG A 405 11.44 12.26 -17.17
N PRO A 406 12.60 12.96 -17.13
CA PRO A 406 12.71 14.28 -16.50
C PRO A 406 11.80 15.33 -17.14
N SER A 407 11.53 15.22 -18.45
CA SER A 407 10.67 16.14 -19.20
C SER A 407 9.22 16.12 -18.73
N THR A 408 8.68 14.96 -18.34
CA THR A 408 7.31 14.83 -17.82
C THR A 408 7.25 15.20 -16.34
N LEU A 409 8.26 14.81 -15.56
CA LEU A 409 8.36 15.12 -14.14
C LEU A 409 8.32 16.61 -13.84
N LYS A 410 9.05 17.42 -14.61
CA LYS A 410 9.25 18.85 -14.33
C LYS A 410 7.94 19.65 -14.23
N GLY A 411 6.94 19.31 -15.04
CA GLY A 411 5.64 20.00 -15.05
C GLY A 411 4.85 19.76 -13.77
N ALA A 412 4.85 18.51 -13.28
CA ALA A 412 4.13 18.14 -12.07
C ALA A 412 4.89 18.54 -10.79
N LEU A 413 6.21 18.54 -10.85
CA LEU A 413 7.08 18.84 -9.70
C LEU A 413 6.94 20.28 -9.23
N GLY A 414 6.79 21.24 -10.15
CA GLY A 414 6.58 22.65 -9.79
C GLY A 414 5.37 22.83 -8.87
N ALA A 415 4.23 22.22 -9.24
CA ALA A 415 3.04 22.22 -8.39
C ALA A 415 3.28 21.51 -7.06
N ALA A 416 3.97 20.37 -7.08
CA ALA A 416 4.24 19.63 -5.85
C ALA A 416 5.07 20.44 -4.84
N LEU A 417 6.10 21.14 -5.31
CA LEU A 417 6.93 22.03 -4.48
C LEU A 417 6.17 23.25 -3.95
N THR A 418 5.14 23.70 -4.66
CA THR A 418 4.26 24.80 -4.22
C THR A 418 3.29 24.35 -3.12
N HIS A 419 2.78 23.12 -3.18
CA HIS A 419 1.72 22.66 -2.27
C HIS A 419 2.25 21.86 -1.06
N LEU A 420 3.35 21.13 -1.20
CA LEU A 420 3.94 20.37 -0.10
C LEU A 420 4.69 21.31 0.86
N ARG A 421 4.15 21.50 2.07
CA ARG A 421 4.73 22.41 3.08
C ARG A 421 5.34 21.73 4.30
N GLU A 422 5.11 20.43 4.46
CA GLU A 422 5.60 19.66 5.59
C GLU A 422 7.11 19.37 5.45
N PRO A 423 7.96 19.74 6.45
CA PRO A 423 9.40 19.79 6.27
C PRO A 423 10.10 18.43 6.15
N ILE A 424 9.59 17.35 6.75
CA ILE A 424 10.19 16.01 6.64
C ILE A 424 10.09 15.53 5.17
N THR A 425 8.88 15.55 4.61
CA THR A 425 8.62 15.07 3.25
C THR A 425 9.20 16.01 2.20
N LEU A 426 9.07 17.32 2.40
CA LEU A 426 9.62 18.32 1.48
C LEU A 426 11.16 18.27 1.47
N GLY A 427 11.79 18.18 2.65
CA GLY A 427 13.25 18.03 2.77
C GLY A 427 13.73 16.77 2.08
N ALA A 428 13.01 15.65 2.23
CA ALA A 428 13.33 14.41 1.54
C ALA A 428 13.23 14.52 0.02
N LEU A 429 12.16 15.12 -0.51
CA LEU A 429 11.99 15.36 -1.95
C LEU A 429 13.12 16.23 -2.50
N LEU A 430 13.45 17.35 -1.85
CA LEU A 430 14.53 18.24 -2.28
C LEU A 430 15.90 17.54 -2.26
N GLN A 431 16.16 16.68 -1.26
CA GLN A 431 17.40 15.92 -1.21
C GLN A 431 17.51 14.94 -2.40
N ILE A 432 16.43 14.24 -2.76
CA ILE A 432 16.41 13.37 -3.95
C ILE A 432 16.72 14.15 -5.24
N LEU A 433 16.22 15.37 -5.36
CA LEU A 433 16.52 16.23 -6.51
C LEU A 433 17.99 16.68 -6.52
N VAL A 434 18.59 16.93 -5.34
CA VAL A 434 20.02 17.26 -5.23
C VAL A 434 20.88 16.09 -5.70
N ASP A 435 20.49 14.87 -5.33
CA ASP A 435 21.20 13.63 -5.65
C ASP A 435 20.97 13.16 -7.10
N THR A 436 20.09 13.81 -7.85
CA THR A 436 19.85 13.51 -9.27
C THR A 436 21.03 13.94 -10.14
N SER A 437 21.30 13.20 -11.23
CA SER A 437 22.37 13.50 -12.18
C SER A 437 22.33 14.95 -12.71
N ASP A 438 23.51 15.55 -12.91
CA ASP A 438 23.67 16.96 -13.24
C ASP A 438 22.80 17.45 -14.42
N GLY A 439 22.69 16.65 -15.49
CA GLY A 439 21.91 17.00 -16.68
C GLY A 439 20.42 17.10 -16.39
N ALA A 440 19.83 16.02 -15.86
CA ALA A 440 18.41 15.99 -15.49
C ALA A 440 18.09 17.01 -14.39
N ARG A 441 19.00 17.18 -13.41
CA ARG A 441 18.83 18.16 -12.33
C ARG A 441 18.72 19.58 -12.86
N LYS A 442 19.58 20.01 -13.80
CA LYS A 442 19.51 21.37 -14.38
C LYS A 442 18.18 21.64 -15.09
N ASP A 443 17.70 20.69 -15.88
CA ASP A 443 16.43 20.82 -16.61
C ASP A 443 15.23 20.91 -15.64
N ILE A 444 15.22 20.09 -14.60
CA ILE A 444 14.19 20.10 -13.55
C ILE A 444 14.23 21.43 -12.79
N VAL A 445 15.42 21.88 -12.37
CA VAL A 445 15.62 23.14 -11.62
C VAL A 445 15.12 24.34 -12.43
N GLY A 446 15.42 24.39 -13.73
CA GLY A 446 14.95 25.47 -14.61
C GLY A 446 13.42 25.59 -14.63
N ALA A 447 12.70 24.47 -14.72
CA ALA A 447 11.25 24.44 -14.75
C ALA A 447 10.60 24.78 -13.39
N CYS A 448 11.28 24.46 -12.28
CA CYS A 448 10.77 24.69 -10.92
C CYS A 448 11.32 25.98 -10.27
N ALA A 449 12.00 26.85 -11.03
CA ALA A 449 12.73 28.00 -10.50
C ALA A 449 11.88 28.90 -9.58
N SER A 450 10.61 29.15 -9.93
CA SER A 450 9.73 29.98 -9.09
C SER A 450 9.49 29.37 -7.72
N ALA A 451 9.04 28.10 -7.67
CA ALA A 451 8.80 27.40 -6.41
C ALA A 451 10.09 27.25 -5.59
N LEU A 452 11.23 26.99 -6.25
CA LEU A 452 12.53 26.89 -5.57
C LEU A 452 12.99 28.23 -4.98
N ARG A 453 12.73 29.37 -5.63
CA ARG A 453 13.03 30.69 -5.06
C ARG A 453 12.20 30.96 -3.80
N ASP A 454 10.92 30.61 -3.81
CA ASP A 454 10.06 30.73 -2.63
C ASP A 454 10.61 29.87 -1.48
N LEU A 455 10.93 28.61 -1.76
CA LEU A 455 11.51 27.68 -0.78
C LEU A 455 12.90 28.10 -0.29
N ALA A 456 13.70 28.75 -1.13
CA ALA A 456 15.00 29.33 -0.78
C ALA A 456 14.90 30.53 0.17
N THR A 457 13.68 30.99 0.49
CA THR A 457 13.41 31.97 1.55
C THR A 457 12.63 31.40 2.74
N SER A 458 12.37 30.08 2.74
CA SER A 458 11.62 29.39 3.79
C SER A 458 12.24 29.60 5.19
N PRO A 459 11.41 29.65 6.26
CA PRO A 459 11.90 29.63 7.64
C PRO A 459 12.53 28.28 8.03
N HIS A 460 12.29 27.21 7.28
CA HIS A 460 12.87 25.89 7.54
C HIS A 460 14.27 25.80 6.96
N LEU A 461 15.29 25.72 7.83
CA LEU A 461 16.69 25.80 7.43
C LEU A 461 17.09 24.76 6.37
N GLY A 462 16.72 23.50 6.56
CA GLY A 462 17.04 22.39 5.67
C GLY A 462 16.42 22.56 4.29
N VAL A 463 15.12 22.87 4.24
CA VAL A 463 14.38 23.15 3.00
C VAL A 463 15.02 24.31 2.25
N ARG A 464 15.28 25.42 2.94
CA ARG A 464 15.92 26.60 2.36
C ARG A 464 17.31 26.28 1.80
N SER A 465 18.14 25.58 2.57
CA SER A 465 19.50 25.23 2.13
C SER A 465 19.48 24.36 0.88
N LEU A 466 18.65 23.31 0.85
CA LEU A 466 18.55 22.42 -0.31
C LEU A 466 18.00 23.15 -1.55
N ALA A 467 16.98 24.01 -1.38
CA ALA A 467 16.45 24.81 -2.48
C ALA A 467 17.51 25.76 -3.07
N ARG A 468 18.35 26.37 -2.22
CA ARG A 468 19.48 27.20 -2.66
C ARG A 468 20.54 26.37 -3.39
N ASP A 469 20.89 25.20 -2.88
CA ASP A 469 21.87 24.32 -3.54
C ASP A 469 21.36 23.87 -4.92
N LEU A 470 20.06 23.58 -5.05
CA LEU A 470 19.41 23.31 -6.34
C LEU A 470 19.49 24.51 -7.30
N LEU A 471 19.09 25.71 -6.86
CA LEU A 471 19.18 26.94 -7.66
C LEU A 471 20.62 27.23 -8.13
N ALA A 472 21.60 27.08 -7.23
CA ALA A 472 23.02 27.24 -7.54
C ALA A 472 23.49 26.23 -8.59
N SER A 473 23.06 24.96 -8.50
CA SER A 473 23.38 23.93 -9.50
C SER A 473 22.82 24.23 -10.89
N GLY A 474 21.69 24.93 -10.95
CA GLY A 474 21.06 25.44 -12.19
C GLY A 474 21.66 26.75 -12.68
N SER A 475 22.66 27.32 -12.00
CA SER A 475 23.21 28.65 -12.30
C SER A 475 22.14 29.76 -12.30
N LEU A 476 21.12 29.62 -11.45
CA LEU A 476 20.05 30.59 -11.27
C LEU A 476 20.38 31.57 -10.15
N GLU A 477 19.86 32.79 -10.26
CA GLU A 477 20.02 33.82 -9.23
C GLU A 477 19.41 33.38 -7.89
N LEU A 478 20.20 33.50 -6.82
CA LEU A 478 19.81 33.16 -5.46
C LEU A 478 19.12 34.35 -4.79
N PRO A 479 17.98 34.16 -4.13
CA PRO A 479 17.38 35.22 -3.33
C PRO A 479 18.30 35.60 -2.15
N PRO A 480 18.15 36.80 -1.55
CA PRO A 480 18.90 37.15 -0.35
C PRO A 480 18.58 36.20 0.81
N LEU A 481 19.58 35.89 1.64
CA LEU A 481 19.37 35.04 2.81
C LEU A 481 18.40 35.69 3.81
N PRO A 482 17.32 34.99 4.25
CA PRO A 482 16.39 35.55 5.21
C PRO A 482 17.05 35.75 6.57
N VAL A 483 16.75 36.87 7.23
CA VAL A 483 17.01 37.02 8.66
C VAL A 483 15.79 36.49 9.39
N THR A 484 15.84 35.23 9.83
CA THR A 484 14.75 34.63 10.60
C THR A 484 14.85 35.10 12.05
N ASN A 485 13.84 35.81 12.54
CA ASN A 485 13.84 36.36 13.91
C ASN A 485 13.95 35.25 14.95
N ALA A 486 14.80 35.48 15.96
CA ALA A 486 14.99 34.58 17.09
C ALA A 486 13.87 34.68 18.15
N GLY A 487 12.62 35.00 17.76
CA GLY A 487 11.47 35.25 18.64
C GLY A 487 11.01 34.06 19.50
N PHE A 488 11.87 33.07 19.72
CA PHE A 488 11.68 31.93 20.59
C PHE A 488 11.99 32.33 22.02
N ALA A 489 10.94 32.56 22.82
CA ALA A 489 11.09 32.68 24.26
C ALA A 489 11.38 31.30 24.88
N ILE A 490 12.36 31.24 25.78
CA ILE A 490 12.61 30.09 26.66
C ILE A 490 11.51 30.10 27.73
N ASN A 491 10.56 29.20 27.58
CA ASN A 491 9.60 28.87 28.63
C ASN A 491 9.97 27.50 29.20
N GLY A 492 9.66 27.24 30.47
CA GLY A 492 9.88 25.92 31.06
C GLY A 492 9.22 24.84 30.20
N ALA A 493 10.04 24.00 29.56
CA ALA A 493 9.53 22.91 28.73
C ALA A 493 8.94 21.83 29.64
N GLY A 494 7.72 21.40 29.36
CA GLY A 494 7.13 20.26 30.03
C GLY A 494 7.92 18.97 29.71
N ASP A 495 8.00 18.07 30.69
CA ASP A 495 8.66 16.75 30.60
C ASP A 495 8.19 15.92 29.37
N ARG A 496 6.93 16.12 28.95
CA ARG A 496 6.37 15.53 27.73
C ARG A 496 7.09 16.00 26.45
N ALA A 497 7.31 17.31 26.31
CA ALA A 497 7.96 17.89 25.13
C ALA A 497 9.43 17.45 25.03
N GLY A 498 10.15 17.45 26.17
CA GLY A 498 11.54 16.96 26.23
C GLY A 498 11.68 15.51 25.77
N ARG A 499 10.77 14.62 26.20
CA ARG A 499 10.75 13.23 25.72
C ARG A 499 10.51 13.11 24.22
N LEU A 500 9.56 13.87 23.66
CA LEU A 500 9.26 13.85 22.23
C LEU A 500 10.44 14.34 21.40
N VAL A 501 11.03 15.48 21.79
CA VAL A 501 12.20 16.05 21.09
C VAL A 501 13.37 15.08 21.11
N ASN A 502 13.66 14.48 22.28
CA ASN A 502 14.74 13.51 22.39
C ASN A 502 14.51 12.26 21.52
N ALA A 503 13.26 11.78 21.45
CA ALA A 503 12.92 10.60 20.65
C ALA A 503 12.98 10.84 19.13
N LYS A 504 12.64 12.04 18.65
CA LYS A 504 12.48 12.33 17.20
C LYS A 504 13.64 13.09 16.56
N ALA A 505 14.39 13.86 17.34
CA ALA A 505 15.42 14.78 16.85
C ALA A 505 16.66 14.88 17.77
N GLY A 506 16.73 14.05 18.81
CA GLY A 506 17.73 14.18 19.87
C GLY A 506 19.17 14.12 19.35
N ARG A 507 19.46 13.28 18.37
CA ARG A 507 20.82 13.13 17.82
C ARG A 507 21.20 14.28 16.93
N ARG A 508 20.29 14.71 16.04
CA ARG A 508 20.51 15.87 15.18
C ARG A 508 20.76 17.13 16.01
N ILE A 509 19.98 17.34 17.08
CA ILE A 509 20.17 18.43 18.04
C ILE A 509 21.52 18.32 18.76
N ALA A 510 21.85 17.13 19.29
CA ALA A 510 23.13 16.92 19.98
C ALA A 510 24.34 17.22 19.09
N SER A 511 24.25 16.90 17.79
CA SER A 511 25.32 17.18 16.82
C SER A 511 25.55 18.67 16.55
N CYS A 512 24.65 19.55 17.01
CA CYS A 512 24.72 21.00 16.86
C CYS A 512 25.04 21.73 18.18
N ALA A 513 25.19 21.01 19.29
CA ALA A 513 25.24 21.59 20.63
C ALA A 513 26.40 22.59 20.83
N ASP A 514 27.55 22.36 20.20
CA ASP A 514 28.71 23.24 20.32
C ASP A 514 28.48 24.60 19.64
N GLU A 515 27.77 24.61 18.53
CA GLU A 515 27.52 25.84 17.75
C GLU A 515 26.29 26.60 18.22
N ILE A 516 25.27 25.89 18.73
CA ILE A 516 24.03 26.46 19.23
C ILE A 516 23.62 25.73 20.53
N PRO A 517 24.22 26.09 21.68
CA PRO A 517 23.96 25.41 22.95
C PRO A 517 22.48 25.42 23.37
N GLU A 518 21.75 26.49 23.05
CA GLU A 518 20.33 26.64 23.42
C GLU A 518 19.37 25.92 22.48
N LEU A 519 19.86 25.31 21.39
CA LEU A 519 19.01 24.71 20.37
C LEU A 519 18.02 23.73 20.98
N LYS A 520 18.49 22.83 21.86
CA LYS A 520 17.66 21.84 22.52
C LYS A 520 16.50 22.48 23.29
N VAL A 521 16.81 23.41 24.20
CA VAL A 521 15.81 24.04 25.07
C VAL A 521 14.81 24.85 24.25
N LEU A 522 15.26 25.55 23.22
CA LEU A 522 14.39 26.34 22.34
C LEU A 522 13.45 25.47 21.50
N VAL A 523 13.93 24.34 20.99
CA VAL A 523 13.09 23.35 20.30
C VAL A 523 12.08 22.75 21.27
N GLU A 524 12.49 22.36 22.48
CA GLU A 524 11.60 21.85 23.52
C GLU A 524 10.51 22.87 23.90
N SER A 525 10.86 24.15 24.08
CA SER A 525 9.89 25.21 24.34
C SER A 525 8.93 25.43 23.16
N ALA A 526 9.43 25.37 21.92
CA ALA A 526 8.60 25.53 20.73
C ALA A 526 7.60 24.35 20.57
N VAL A 527 8.06 23.12 20.81
CA VAL A 527 7.21 21.92 20.80
C VAL A 527 6.18 21.97 21.91
N ALA A 528 6.56 22.36 23.13
CA ALA A 528 5.63 22.50 24.26
C ALA A 528 4.44 23.43 23.90
N ARG A 529 4.72 24.59 23.30
CA ARG A 529 3.66 25.52 22.85
C ARG A 529 2.74 24.92 21.79
N ALA A 530 3.25 24.04 20.94
CA ALA A 530 2.46 23.44 19.87
C ALA A 530 1.59 22.28 20.35
N ILE A 531 2.11 21.44 21.26
CA ILE A 531 1.42 20.22 21.71
C ILE A 531 0.38 20.45 22.80
N ASP A 532 0.44 21.59 23.51
CA ASP A 532 -0.52 21.96 24.56
C ASP A 532 -1.77 22.67 23.99
N THR A 533 -2.16 22.33 22.76
CA THR A 533 -3.33 22.88 22.06
C THR A 533 -4.37 21.79 21.79
N ASP A 534 -5.66 22.15 21.80
CA ASP A 534 -6.74 21.21 21.44
C ASP A 534 -6.57 20.69 20.00
N ALA A 535 -6.13 21.55 19.09
CA ALA A 535 -5.86 21.20 17.70
C ALA A 535 -4.83 20.06 17.55
N PHE A 536 -3.78 20.02 18.39
CA PHE A 536 -2.83 18.91 18.41
C PHE A 536 -3.51 17.60 18.84
N GLY A 537 -4.32 17.66 19.90
CA GLY A 537 -5.06 16.50 20.41
C GLY A 537 -6.05 15.94 19.38
N GLU A 538 -6.81 16.82 18.72
CA GLU A 538 -7.75 16.49 17.66
C GLU A 538 -7.04 15.88 16.44
N ARG A 539 -5.91 16.46 16.00
CA ARG A 539 -5.15 15.95 14.86
C ARG A 539 -4.59 14.55 15.12
N ILE A 540 -3.95 14.33 16.28
CA ILE A 540 -3.44 12.99 16.64
C ILE A 540 -4.58 11.98 16.74
N LYS A 541 -5.71 12.38 17.33
CA LYS A 541 -6.88 11.50 17.43
C LYS A 541 -7.41 11.13 16.05
N ALA A 542 -7.61 12.10 15.16
CA ALA A 542 -8.08 11.87 13.79
C ALA A 542 -7.13 10.95 13.00
N GLN A 543 -5.81 11.18 13.09
CA GLN A 543 -4.82 10.30 12.47
C GLN A 543 -4.88 8.88 13.04
N ARG A 544 -5.02 8.72 14.37
CA ARG A 544 -5.11 7.39 14.98
C ARG A 544 -6.41 6.67 14.62
N ASP A 545 -7.54 7.35 14.68
CA ASP A 545 -8.85 6.78 14.37
C ASP A 545 -8.93 6.28 12.93
N ALA A 546 -8.21 6.92 12.00
CA ALA A 546 -8.17 6.54 10.60
C ALA A 546 -7.07 5.53 10.22
N LEU A 547 -5.98 5.47 10.98
CA LEU A 547 -4.82 4.63 10.65
C LEU A 547 -4.71 3.37 11.51
N THR A 548 -5.57 3.23 12.53
CA THR A 548 -5.56 2.10 13.47
C THR A 548 -6.96 1.57 13.74
N SER A 549 -7.06 0.25 13.92
CA SER A 549 -8.32 -0.36 14.36
C SER A 549 -8.61 -0.03 15.82
N ARG A 550 -9.89 0.26 16.14
CA ARG A 550 -10.36 0.37 17.54
C ARG A 550 -10.12 -0.88 18.37
N SER A 551 -10.02 -2.04 17.71
CA SER A 551 -9.82 -3.34 18.37
C SER A 551 -8.36 -3.67 18.67
N ASP A 552 -7.40 -3.00 18.00
CA ASP A 552 -5.97 -3.23 18.16
C ASP A 552 -5.20 -1.90 17.97
N PRO A 553 -5.02 -1.09 19.03
CA PRO A 553 -4.44 0.24 18.95
C PRO A 553 -2.91 0.19 18.84
N VAL A 554 -2.37 -0.56 17.88
CA VAL A 554 -0.94 -0.53 17.54
C VAL A 554 -0.62 0.82 16.92
N TRP A 555 0.50 1.41 17.33
CA TRP A 555 0.97 2.65 16.74
C TRP A 555 1.30 2.46 15.26
N PRO A 556 0.72 3.25 14.35
CA PRO A 556 0.89 3.04 12.91
C PRO A 556 2.30 3.45 12.48
N ASN A 557 2.85 2.78 11.48
CA ASN A 557 4.11 3.19 10.85
C ASN A 557 3.88 4.39 9.90
N ALA A 558 3.60 5.55 10.49
CA ALA A 558 3.23 6.77 9.78
C ALA A 558 3.90 8.01 10.38
N ILE A 559 4.02 9.06 9.57
CA ILE A 559 4.36 10.40 10.08
C ILE A 559 3.10 10.96 10.75
N LEU A 560 3.11 11.03 12.07
CA LEU A 560 2.02 11.61 12.86
C LEU A 560 2.38 13.02 13.30
N ALA A 561 1.40 13.75 13.82
CA ALA A 561 1.58 15.14 14.23
C ALA A 561 2.74 15.34 15.22
N ASP A 562 3.00 14.37 16.10
CA ASP A 562 4.13 14.42 17.04
C ASP A 562 5.49 14.60 16.34
N SER A 563 5.66 13.95 15.19
CA SER A 563 6.87 13.96 14.39
C SER A 563 6.93 15.23 13.54
N GLU A 564 5.79 15.66 12.98
CA GLU A 564 5.64 16.92 12.23
C GLU A 564 6.02 18.14 13.08
N TYR A 565 5.45 18.25 14.29
CA TYR A 565 5.68 19.40 15.16
C TYR A 565 7.12 19.46 15.67
N VAL A 566 7.76 18.33 15.95
CA VAL A 566 9.18 18.30 16.35
C VAL A 566 10.07 18.71 15.18
N GLU A 567 9.81 18.23 13.96
CA GLU A 567 10.61 18.63 12.79
C GLU A 567 10.42 20.12 12.45
N ASP A 568 9.18 20.62 12.43
CA ASP A 568 8.88 22.03 12.18
C ASP A 568 9.60 22.94 13.19
N ALA A 569 9.53 22.61 14.49
CA ALA A 569 10.22 23.33 15.54
C ALA A 569 11.75 23.30 15.36
N LEU A 570 12.33 22.13 15.11
CA LEU A 570 13.78 21.98 14.87
C LEU A 570 14.23 22.87 13.71
N GLN A 571 13.56 22.76 12.56
CA GLN A 571 13.95 23.46 11.33
C GLN A 571 13.82 24.98 11.46
N ARG A 572 12.77 25.48 12.13
CA ARG A 572 12.57 26.92 12.36
C ARG A 572 13.55 27.50 13.37
N VAL A 573 13.78 26.81 14.49
CA VAL A 573 14.73 27.27 15.52
C VAL A 573 16.15 27.27 14.94
N ALA A 574 16.54 26.22 14.22
CA ALA A 574 17.82 26.17 13.52
C ALA A 574 17.94 27.29 12.46
N GLY A 575 16.85 27.58 11.74
CA GLY A 575 16.79 28.69 10.76
C GLY A 575 17.02 30.08 11.36
N ALA A 576 16.71 30.27 12.65
CA ALA A 576 17.00 31.48 13.42
C ALA A 576 18.40 31.49 14.07
N GLY A 577 19.21 30.44 13.88
CA GLY A 577 20.50 30.27 14.56
C GLY A 577 21.48 31.43 14.33
N ARG A 578 21.49 32.05 13.14
CA ARG A 578 22.32 33.25 12.88
C ARG A 578 21.92 34.43 13.76
N ALA A 579 20.62 34.71 13.87
CA ALA A 579 20.11 35.79 14.70
C ALA A 579 20.42 35.54 16.19
N MET A 580 20.29 34.28 16.64
CA MET A 580 20.66 33.88 18.00
C MET A 580 22.14 34.09 18.30
N ARG A 581 23.03 33.75 17.36
CA ARG A 581 24.48 33.99 17.52
C ARG A 581 24.82 35.48 17.50
N ALA A 582 24.20 36.25 16.60
CA ALA A 582 24.38 37.70 16.53
C ALA A 582 23.95 38.39 17.83
N ALA A 583 22.83 37.98 18.44
CA ALA A 583 22.37 38.48 19.73
C ALA A 583 23.37 38.25 20.88
N LYS A 584 24.31 37.32 20.71
CA LYS A 584 25.40 37.00 21.65
C LYS A 584 26.75 37.58 21.24
N GLY A 585 26.77 38.50 20.29
CA GLY A 585 28.00 39.10 19.76
C GLY A 585 28.86 38.15 18.92
N ARG A 586 28.32 36.99 18.49
CA ARG A 586 29.04 36.02 17.63
C ARG A 586 28.54 36.13 16.19
N LEU A 587 29.09 37.07 15.43
CA LEU A 587 28.77 37.20 14.00
C LEU A 587 29.32 36.00 13.21
N VAL A 588 28.54 35.55 12.23
CA VAL A 588 28.95 34.48 11.30
C VAL A 588 29.61 35.13 10.10
N ALA A 589 30.89 34.84 9.87
CA ALA A 589 31.68 35.45 8.79
C ALA A 589 31.20 35.04 7.39
N ASP A 590 30.86 33.76 7.21
CA ASP A 590 30.25 33.22 5.99
C ASP A 590 28.87 32.61 6.31
N PRO A 591 27.79 33.40 6.19
CA PRO A 591 26.44 32.94 6.48
C PRO A 591 25.98 31.75 5.64
N GLU A 592 26.38 31.67 4.37
CA GLU A 592 25.91 30.62 3.45
C GLU A 592 26.54 29.28 3.78
N SER A 593 27.87 29.23 3.93
CA SER A 593 28.55 27.99 4.29
C SER A 593 28.16 27.51 5.67
N TRP A 594 27.92 28.43 6.61
CA TRP A 594 27.47 28.09 7.96
C TRP A 594 26.03 27.55 7.96
N GLU A 595 25.08 28.19 7.27
CA GLU A 595 23.71 27.67 7.15
C GLU A 595 23.69 26.31 6.45
N ARG A 596 24.48 26.11 5.38
CA ARG A 596 24.61 24.82 4.70
C ARG A 596 25.21 23.74 5.60
N TRP A 597 26.20 24.08 6.42
CA TRP A 597 26.74 23.15 7.42
C TRP A 597 25.68 22.74 8.43
N LEU A 598 24.97 23.72 9.01
CA LEU A 598 23.95 23.46 10.03
C LEU A 598 22.76 22.70 9.43
N ALA A 599 22.32 23.06 8.23
CA ALA A 599 21.26 22.36 7.49
C ALA A 599 21.57 20.87 7.36
N ARG A 600 22.80 20.50 6.95
CA ARG A 600 23.23 19.09 6.85
C ARG A 600 23.19 18.33 8.18
N LYS A 601 23.27 19.03 9.32
CA LYS A 601 23.17 18.42 10.65
C LYS A 601 21.72 18.25 11.13
N VAL A 602 20.84 19.17 10.76
CA VAL A 602 19.43 19.16 11.20
C VAL A 602 18.50 18.45 10.23
N LEU A 603 18.89 18.26 8.96
CA LEU A 603 18.10 17.51 7.97
C LEU A 603 17.97 16.03 8.34
N ASN A 604 16.78 15.48 8.14
CA ASN A 604 16.54 14.04 8.16
C ASN A 604 16.87 13.49 6.76
N ASN A 605 18.03 12.83 6.60
CA ASN A 605 18.50 12.41 5.28
C ASN A 605 17.75 11.16 4.79
N PRO A 606 16.95 11.23 3.71
CA PRO A 606 16.18 10.09 3.20
C PRO A 606 17.03 9.02 2.51
N GLN A 607 18.32 9.27 2.22
CA GLN A 607 19.15 8.42 1.37
C GLN A 607 19.12 6.95 1.79
N LEU A 608 19.32 6.64 3.07
CA LEU A 608 19.26 5.25 3.55
C LEU A 608 17.86 4.65 3.38
N ALA A 609 16.81 5.37 3.77
CA ALA A 609 15.44 4.89 3.69
C ALA A 609 15.01 4.59 2.25
N VAL A 610 15.33 5.50 1.32
CA VAL A 610 15.04 5.33 -0.11
C VAL A 610 15.90 4.23 -0.71
N SER A 611 17.19 4.13 -0.35
CA SER A 611 18.07 3.04 -0.83
C SER A 611 17.59 1.66 -0.38
N LEU A 612 17.10 1.54 0.86
CA LEU A 612 16.48 0.30 1.36
C LEU A 612 15.23 -0.08 0.57
N GLU A 613 14.41 0.90 0.18
CA GLU A 613 13.24 0.66 -0.67
C GLU A 613 13.64 0.34 -2.12
N MET A 614 14.76 0.86 -2.63
CA MET A 614 15.26 0.56 -3.98
C MET A 614 15.81 -0.86 -4.15
N VAL A 615 16.30 -1.48 -3.08
CA VAL A 615 16.84 -2.86 -3.11
C VAL A 615 15.80 -3.94 -2.81
N ARG A 616 14.52 -3.57 -2.91
CA ARG A 616 13.38 -4.46 -2.74
C ARG A 616 13.30 -5.45 -3.89
N GLU A 617 13.19 -6.72 -3.53
CA GLU A 617 12.94 -7.81 -4.47
C GLU A 617 11.88 -8.76 -3.86
N PRO A 618 11.23 -9.61 -4.67
CA PRO A 618 10.35 -10.64 -4.15
C PRO A 618 11.04 -11.55 -3.12
N ARG A 619 10.27 -12.07 -2.17
CA ARG A 619 10.76 -12.99 -1.15
C ARG A 619 11.36 -14.24 -1.82
N PRO A 620 12.62 -14.61 -1.52
CA PRO A 620 13.18 -15.88 -1.96
C PRO A 620 12.45 -17.10 -1.38
N ALA A 621 12.62 -18.25 -2.04
CA ALA A 621 12.19 -19.54 -1.54
C ALA A 621 13.05 -19.99 -0.33
N LEU A 622 12.84 -19.36 0.82
CA LEU A 622 13.46 -19.70 2.10
C LEU A 622 12.49 -20.45 3.00
N GLU A 623 13.06 -21.31 3.86
CA GLU A 623 12.36 -21.79 5.04
C GLU A 623 11.85 -20.61 5.86
N GLN A 624 10.60 -20.74 6.28
CA GLN A 624 9.92 -19.66 6.99
C GLN A 624 10.39 -19.58 8.44
N ALA A 625 10.47 -18.37 8.98
CA ALA A 625 10.65 -18.21 10.43
C ALA A 625 9.54 -18.98 11.20
N PRO A 626 9.88 -19.69 12.30
CA PRO A 626 8.93 -20.55 12.99
C PRO A 626 7.72 -19.80 13.54
N ARG A 627 6.59 -20.50 13.65
CA ARG A 627 5.30 -20.01 14.14
C ARG A 627 5.11 -20.28 15.62
N GLU A 628 4.16 -19.60 16.23
CA GLU A 628 3.65 -19.94 17.57
C GLU A 628 3.20 -21.41 17.59
N GLY A 629 3.62 -22.12 18.64
CA GLY A 629 3.33 -23.55 18.82
C GLY A 629 4.19 -24.50 18.00
N ASP A 630 5.11 -24.01 17.15
CA ASP A 630 6.08 -24.89 16.48
C ASP A 630 6.97 -25.60 17.52
N HIS A 631 7.23 -26.89 17.29
CA HIS A 631 7.95 -27.77 18.22
C HIS A 631 9.37 -27.27 18.57
N ILE A 632 9.95 -26.43 17.72
CA ILE A 632 11.25 -25.80 17.97
C ILE A 632 11.25 -24.98 19.27
N TRP A 633 10.15 -24.32 19.64
CA TRP A 633 10.12 -23.47 20.83
C TRP A 633 10.14 -24.29 22.13
N SER A 634 9.43 -25.41 22.17
CA SER A 634 9.48 -26.34 23.30
C SER A 634 10.83 -27.05 23.39
N GLU A 635 11.44 -27.42 22.25
CA GLU A 635 12.80 -27.98 22.21
C GLU A 635 13.85 -27.03 22.80
N ILE A 636 13.77 -25.72 22.51
CA ILE A 636 14.70 -24.73 23.09
C ILE A 636 14.59 -24.69 24.62
N ILE A 637 13.36 -24.75 25.14
CA ILE A 637 13.11 -24.76 26.59
C ILE A 637 13.69 -26.03 27.22
N ALA A 638 13.45 -27.19 26.62
CA ALA A 638 13.96 -28.48 27.09
C ALA A 638 15.50 -28.55 27.05
N ALA A 639 16.11 -28.14 25.93
CA ALA A 639 17.56 -28.10 25.76
C ALA A 639 18.24 -27.15 26.75
N HIS A 640 17.63 -25.99 27.04
CA HIS A 640 18.15 -25.08 28.06
C HIS A 640 18.08 -25.68 29.48
N GLY A 641 17.08 -26.53 29.75
CA GLY A 641 16.90 -27.26 31.01
C GLY A 641 17.81 -28.48 31.19
N GLY A 642 18.64 -28.82 30.19
CA GLY A 642 19.57 -29.95 30.24
C GLY A 642 18.95 -31.31 29.91
N ASP A 643 17.78 -31.33 29.24
CA ASP A 643 17.16 -32.57 28.79
C ASP A 643 17.92 -33.18 27.59
N ALA A 644 18.45 -34.39 27.77
CA ALA A 644 19.23 -35.10 26.75
C ALA A 644 18.38 -35.51 25.53
N ALA A 645 17.04 -35.52 25.65
CA ALA A 645 16.14 -35.82 24.53
C ALA A 645 16.07 -34.68 23.48
N ALA A 646 16.53 -33.47 23.82
CA ALA A 646 16.53 -32.30 22.93
C ALA A 646 17.78 -32.20 22.00
N GLY A 647 18.43 -33.33 21.70
CA GLY A 647 19.75 -33.43 21.07
C GLY A 647 19.90 -32.95 19.62
N SER A 648 18.87 -32.36 19.02
CA SER A 648 18.91 -31.75 17.67
C SER A 648 19.63 -30.39 17.64
N LEU A 649 19.55 -29.63 18.75
CA LEU A 649 20.06 -28.26 18.84
C LEU A 649 21.55 -28.23 19.20
N GLN A 650 22.32 -27.35 18.53
CA GLN A 650 23.77 -27.20 18.77
C GLN A 650 24.08 -26.27 19.95
N GLY A 651 23.11 -25.44 20.36
CA GLY A 651 23.20 -24.54 21.51
C GLY A 651 21.88 -23.82 21.70
N ALA A 652 21.41 -23.70 22.94
CA ALA A 652 20.09 -23.15 23.26
C ALA A 652 20.12 -22.27 24.51
N ARG A 653 19.32 -21.20 24.49
CA ARG A 653 19.13 -20.29 25.62
C ARG A 653 17.67 -19.89 25.74
N ALA A 654 17.14 -20.06 26.95
CA ALA A 654 15.83 -19.55 27.32
C ALA A 654 15.99 -18.46 28.39
N SER A 655 15.21 -17.40 28.26
CA SER A 655 15.09 -16.32 29.26
C SER A 655 13.62 -16.06 29.56
N LYS A 656 13.33 -15.08 30.43
CA LYS A 656 11.94 -14.69 30.76
C LYS A 656 11.19 -14.11 29.57
N SER A 657 11.88 -13.46 28.63
CA SER A 657 11.27 -12.75 27.50
C SER A 657 11.59 -13.35 26.13
N GLN A 658 12.63 -14.17 26.02
CA GLN A 658 13.21 -14.57 24.74
C GLN A 658 13.73 -16.01 24.75
N LEU A 659 13.55 -16.69 23.63
CA LEU A 659 14.10 -18.02 23.32
C LEU A 659 15.05 -17.88 22.13
N SER A 660 16.16 -18.63 22.14
CA SER A 660 17.11 -18.63 21.02
C SER A 660 17.91 -19.92 20.94
N ALA A 661 18.22 -20.39 19.73
CA ALA A 661 19.07 -21.55 19.53
C ALA A 661 19.75 -21.60 18.16
N THR A 662 20.91 -22.26 18.10
CA THR A 662 21.50 -22.72 16.83
C THR A 662 20.87 -24.04 16.44
N VAL A 663 20.17 -24.02 15.30
CA VAL A 663 19.47 -25.19 14.73
C VAL A 663 20.40 -25.99 13.84
N ARG A 664 21.31 -25.31 13.12
CA ARG A 664 22.24 -25.96 12.19
C ARG A 664 23.60 -25.27 12.15
N LEU A 665 24.64 -26.08 12.02
CA LEU A 665 26.01 -25.65 11.77
C LEU A 665 26.59 -26.48 10.62
N ALA A 666 27.00 -25.83 9.53
CA ALA A 666 27.52 -26.46 8.32
C ALA A 666 28.79 -25.79 7.81
N SER A 667 29.48 -26.42 6.84
CA SER A 667 30.57 -25.76 6.09
C SER A 667 30.05 -24.52 5.36
N ALA A 668 30.90 -23.52 5.15
CA ALA A 668 30.56 -22.37 4.31
C ALA A 668 30.11 -22.77 2.88
N ASP A 669 30.58 -23.90 2.36
CA ASP A 669 30.15 -24.41 1.03
C ASP A 669 28.67 -24.78 0.96
N ALA A 670 28.02 -24.97 2.11
CA ALA A 670 26.58 -25.19 2.22
C ALA A 670 25.75 -23.90 2.06
N THR A 671 26.40 -22.75 1.88
CA THR A 671 25.69 -21.48 1.62
C THR A 671 24.84 -21.57 0.35
N PRO A 672 23.55 -21.18 0.42
CA PRO A 672 22.65 -21.24 -0.72
C PRO A 672 23.14 -20.40 -1.91
N LEU A 673 22.80 -20.86 -3.12
CA LEU A 673 22.92 -20.06 -4.34
C LEU A 673 21.62 -19.29 -4.57
N VAL A 674 21.75 -18.10 -5.14
CA VAL A 674 20.61 -17.31 -5.61
C VAL A 674 20.08 -17.90 -6.91
N GLU A 675 18.78 -18.21 -6.94
CA GLU A 675 18.13 -18.95 -8.03
C GLU A 675 17.47 -18.06 -9.09
N SER A 676 17.34 -16.75 -8.86
CA SER A 676 16.73 -15.81 -9.80
C SER A 676 17.21 -14.38 -9.60
N GLY A 677 16.82 -13.47 -10.51
CA GLY A 677 17.17 -12.05 -10.42
C GLY A 677 18.58 -11.69 -10.91
N LYS A 678 18.94 -10.43 -10.70
CA LYS A 678 20.23 -9.82 -11.12
C LYS A 678 21.48 -10.45 -10.47
N SER A 679 21.27 -11.25 -9.43
CA SER A 679 22.32 -11.93 -8.66
C SER A 679 22.26 -13.45 -8.83
N LEU A 680 21.63 -13.95 -9.91
CA LEU A 680 21.59 -15.38 -10.23
C LEU A 680 22.99 -16.01 -10.12
N GLY A 681 23.09 -17.09 -9.35
CA GLY A 681 24.34 -17.82 -9.10
C GLY A 681 25.25 -17.21 -8.03
N TRP A 682 24.88 -16.09 -7.39
CA TRP A 682 25.63 -15.53 -6.25
C TRP A 682 25.37 -16.35 -4.98
N ARG A 683 26.26 -16.24 -3.98
CA ARG A 683 26.15 -16.94 -2.69
C ARG A 683 25.42 -16.08 -1.67
N VAL A 684 24.51 -16.67 -0.91
CA VAL A 684 23.89 -16.03 0.26
C VAL A 684 24.84 -16.14 1.44
N VAL A 685 25.40 -15.01 1.89
CA VAL A 685 26.34 -14.97 3.03
C VAL A 685 25.69 -14.55 4.34
N ALA A 686 24.50 -13.92 4.26
CA ALA A 686 23.59 -13.81 5.39
C ALA A 686 22.14 -13.70 4.91
N SER A 687 21.22 -14.18 5.74
CA SER A 687 19.78 -14.12 5.56
C SER A 687 19.13 -13.91 6.91
N VAL A 688 18.21 -12.95 7.01
CA VAL A 688 17.36 -12.77 8.18
C VAL A 688 15.92 -12.68 7.69
N GLU A 689 15.06 -13.51 8.25
CA GLU A 689 13.61 -13.39 8.08
C GLU A 689 12.95 -13.21 9.44
N THR A 690 12.07 -12.22 9.53
CA THR A 690 11.25 -11.93 10.69
C THR A 690 9.79 -12.22 10.35
N ARG A 691 9.11 -12.90 11.27
CA ARG A 691 7.68 -13.12 11.27
C ARG A 691 7.04 -12.36 12.42
N ALA A 692 5.97 -11.62 12.11
CA ALA A 692 5.03 -11.10 13.08
C ALA A 692 3.80 -12.00 13.15
N GLU A 693 3.48 -12.47 14.35
CA GLU A 693 2.27 -13.23 14.63
C GLU A 693 1.29 -12.45 15.52
N ARG A 694 0.01 -12.50 15.14
CA ARG A 694 -1.13 -11.90 15.87
C ARG A 694 -2.00 -12.99 16.47
N THR A 695 -2.14 -12.99 17.79
CA THR A 695 -2.93 -13.98 18.54
C THR A 695 -4.40 -13.58 18.74
N GLY A 696 -5.17 -13.45 17.66
CA GLY A 696 -6.64 -13.30 17.73
C GLY A 696 -7.15 -11.85 17.83
N PHE A 697 -8.48 -11.69 17.87
CA PHE A 697 -9.13 -10.37 17.94
C PHE A 697 -9.38 -9.97 19.41
N GLY A 698 -8.90 -8.80 19.82
CA GLY A 698 -9.16 -8.24 21.15
C GLY A 698 -8.07 -7.30 21.65
N ALA A 699 -8.47 -6.28 22.42
CA ALA A 699 -7.56 -5.29 22.99
C ALA A 699 -6.57 -5.93 23.97
N GLY A 700 -5.26 -5.74 23.74
CA GLY A 700 -4.20 -6.04 24.71
C GLY A 700 -3.23 -7.16 24.34
N LYS A 701 -3.34 -7.81 23.17
CA LYS A 701 -2.39 -8.85 22.75
C LYS A 701 -1.24 -8.26 21.93
N LYS A 702 0.00 -8.48 22.38
CA LYS A 702 1.23 -8.00 21.73
C LYS A 702 1.51 -8.79 20.45
N VAL A 703 2.08 -8.12 19.44
CA VAL A 703 2.65 -8.79 18.27
C VAL A 703 3.83 -9.64 18.74
N LYS A 704 3.76 -10.96 18.50
CA LYS A 704 4.87 -11.88 18.79
C LYS A 704 5.80 -11.89 17.59
N LEU A 705 7.11 -11.79 17.82
CA LEU A 705 8.12 -11.79 16.77
C LEU A 705 8.97 -13.05 16.84
N ALA A 706 9.09 -13.74 15.71
CA ALA A 706 10.02 -14.84 15.49
C ALA A 706 11.00 -14.44 14.38
N ARG A 707 12.27 -14.81 14.51
CA ARG A 707 13.30 -14.57 13.49
C ARG A 707 14.07 -15.85 13.19
N MET A 708 14.31 -16.09 11.91
CA MET A 708 15.30 -17.05 11.40
C MET A 708 16.49 -16.26 10.89
N VAL A 709 17.68 -16.57 11.40
CA VAL A 709 18.94 -15.90 11.07
C VAL A 709 19.90 -16.95 10.57
N SER A 710 20.40 -16.77 9.36
CA SER A 710 21.43 -17.61 8.78
C SER A 710 22.59 -16.76 8.32
N ALA A 711 23.82 -17.03 8.78
CA ALA A 711 24.96 -16.21 8.39
C ALA A 711 26.29 -16.98 8.38
N ILE A 712 27.22 -16.49 7.57
CA ILE A 712 28.60 -16.94 7.58
C ILE A 712 29.36 -16.30 8.76
N GLU A 713 30.06 -17.13 9.51
CA GLU A 713 30.95 -16.69 10.58
C GLU A 713 32.27 -17.45 10.54
N ARG A 714 33.32 -16.86 11.10
CA ARG A 714 34.56 -17.57 11.35
C ARG A 714 34.40 -18.40 12.61
N ARG A 715 34.64 -19.71 12.54
CA ARG A 715 34.59 -20.60 13.71
C ARG A 715 35.55 -21.76 13.53
N GLY A 716 36.51 -21.89 14.45
CA GLY A 716 37.38 -23.06 14.52
C GLY A 716 36.60 -24.36 14.75
N LYS A 717 37.13 -25.47 14.23
CA LYS A 717 36.52 -26.80 14.34
C LYS A 717 36.31 -27.20 15.81
N GLY A 718 35.10 -27.67 16.15
CA GLY A 718 34.76 -28.15 17.49
C GLY A 718 34.47 -27.07 18.54
N ILE A 719 34.51 -25.78 18.17
CA ILE A 719 34.23 -24.68 19.10
C ILE A 719 32.71 -24.50 19.27
N THR A 720 32.19 -24.84 20.46
CA THR A 720 30.76 -24.72 20.80
C THR A 720 30.39 -23.40 21.50
N ARG A 721 31.39 -22.62 21.98
CA ARG A 721 31.14 -21.35 22.68
C ARG A 721 30.40 -20.35 21.77
N GLY A 722 29.34 -19.73 22.29
CA GLY A 722 28.60 -18.66 21.59
C GLY A 722 27.56 -19.15 20.59
N LEU A 723 27.27 -20.46 20.53
CA LEU A 723 26.18 -21.01 19.71
C LEU A 723 24.80 -20.63 20.25
N GLU A 724 24.73 -20.16 21.49
CA GLU A 724 23.54 -19.59 22.12
C GLU A 724 23.27 -18.12 21.75
N CYS A 725 24.20 -17.47 21.03
CA CYS A 725 24.13 -16.07 20.63
C CYS A 725 23.93 -15.93 19.12
N SER A 726 23.35 -14.81 18.66
CA SER A 726 23.16 -14.51 17.24
C SER A 726 24.48 -14.62 16.43
N PRO A 727 24.45 -15.14 15.18
CA PRO A 727 25.61 -15.13 14.27
C PRO A 727 25.86 -13.77 13.61
N LEU A 728 25.17 -12.71 14.06
CA LEU A 728 25.36 -11.35 13.58
C LEU A 728 26.05 -10.51 14.66
N ALA A 729 27.01 -9.69 14.25
CA ALA A 729 27.57 -8.62 15.07
C ALA A 729 26.67 -7.38 15.05
N ARG A 730 27.06 -6.34 15.78
CA ARG A 730 26.58 -4.98 15.52
C ARG A 730 27.19 -4.47 14.22
N GLY A 731 26.35 -4.13 13.24
CA GLY A 731 26.74 -3.54 11.96
C GLY A 731 26.67 -2.01 11.98
N GLU A 732 27.15 -1.39 10.89
CA GLU A 732 26.98 0.03 10.62
C GLU A 732 26.56 0.24 9.16
N MET A 733 25.36 0.77 8.92
CA MET A 733 24.85 0.97 7.55
C MET A 733 25.66 2.00 6.74
N ARG A 734 26.50 2.82 7.39
CA ARG A 734 27.39 3.77 6.69
C ARG A 734 28.40 3.09 5.77
N VAL A 735 28.72 1.82 6.03
CA VAL A 735 29.66 1.04 5.21
C VAL A 735 29.22 0.94 3.74
N TRP A 736 27.93 1.10 3.46
CA TRP A 736 27.39 1.08 2.11
C TRP A 736 27.63 2.36 1.30
N PHE A 737 28.04 3.46 1.95
CA PHE A 737 28.08 4.80 1.35
C PHE A 737 29.42 5.51 1.54
N GLU A 738 30.15 5.21 2.62
CA GLU A 738 31.42 5.88 2.94
C GLU A 738 32.62 5.08 2.41
N ASP A 739 33.44 5.72 1.56
CA ASP A 739 34.78 5.24 1.24
C ASP A 739 35.68 5.39 2.47
N GLY A 740 36.09 4.28 3.09
CA GLY A 740 37.01 4.35 4.22
C GLY A 740 37.21 3.03 4.94
N VAL A 741 38.45 2.55 4.95
CA VAL A 741 38.86 1.52 5.90
C VAL A 741 39.01 2.18 7.27
N ARG A 742 37.95 2.15 8.09
CA ARG A 742 38.14 2.38 9.53
C ARG A 742 39.07 1.27 10.04
N ALA A 743 40.03 1.61 10.90
CA ALA A 743 40.93 0.62 11.48
C ALA A 743 40.09 -0.48 12.15
N SER A 744 40.04 -1.65 11.53
CA SER A 744 39.31 -2.80 12.05
C SER A 744 40.24 -3.57 12.97
N ALA A 745 39.73 -4.00 14.13
CA ALA A 745 40.39 -5.05 14.86
C ALA A 745 40.55 -6.28 13.93
N PRO A 746 41.70 -6.97 13.97
CA PRO A 746 41.86 -8.21 13.23
C PRO A 746 40.78 -9.21 13.64
N LEU A 747 40.31 -10.01 12.68
CA LEU A 747 39.32 -11.05 12.96
C LEU A 747 39.87 -12.00 14.03
N GLY A 748 39.16 -12.10 15.16
CA GLY A 748 39.43 -13.11 16.19
C GLY A 748 39.25 -14.54 15.66
N PRO A 749 39.61 -15.57 16.44
CA PRO A 749 39.48 -16.98 16.02
C PRO A 749 38.01 -17.44 15.89
N ILE A 750 37.09 -16.69 16.48
CA ILE A 750 35.64 -16.87 16.39
C ILE A 750 35.06 -15.47 16.18
N GLY A 751 34.17 -15.30 15.20
CA GLY A 751 33.47 -14.04 15.06
C GLY A 751 32.55 -13.99 13.85
N PRO A 752 31.41 -13.28 13.98
CA PRO A 752 30.53 -13.01 12.85
C PRO A 752 31.25 -12.19 11.79
N LEU A 753 30.92 -12.39 10.51
CA LEU A 753 31.44 -11.59 9.40
C LEU A 753 30.44 -10.54 8.92
N ILE A 754 29.21 -10.63 9.41
CA ILE A 754 28.07 -9.79 9.04
C ILE A 754 27.52 -9.16 10.31
N GLY A 755 27.07 -7.91 10.20
CA GLY A 755 26.40 -7.20 11.27
C GLY A 755 24.96 -6.83 10.92
N GLU A 756 24.16 -6.62 11.96
CA GLU A 756 22.87 -5.96 11.91
C GLU A 756 22.99 -4.60 12.62
N ASP A 757 22.46 -3.54 12.02
CA ASP A 757 22.41 -2.20 12.61
C ASP A 757 20.96 -1.90 13.04
N PRO A 758 20.50 -2.42 14.20
CA PRO A 758 19.10 -2.34 14.60
C PRO A 758 18.64 -0.90 14.84
N ASP A 759 19.55 -0.04 15.28
CA ASP A 759 19.22 1.34 15.65
C ASP A 759 19.57 2.34 14.53
N CYS A 760 20.29 1.90 13.50
CA CYS A 760 20.87 2.74 12.45
C CYS A 760 21.52 4.02 13.00
N ASN A 761 22.29 3.88 14.10
CA ASN A 761 22.76 5.03 14.89
C ASN A 761 23.61 6.02 14.10
N GLY A 762 24.38 5.50 13.14
CA GLY A 762 25.16 6.32 12.22
C GLY A 762 24.30 7.25 11.34
N TRP A 763 23.00 7.02 11.23
CA TRP A 763 22.10 7.76 10.36
C TRP A 763 21.18 8.73 11.13
N GLY A 764 21.56 9.11 12.35
CA GLY A 764 20.84 10.12 13.12
C GLY A 764 19.47 9.62 13.60
N ASP A 765 18.43 10.40 13.34
CA ASP A 765 17.05 10.14 13.77
C ASP A 765 16.16 9.68 12.60
N ASN A 766 16.73 8.96 11.63
CA ASN A 766 16.06 8.57 10.38
C ASN A 766 14.81 7.70 10.57
N GLU A 767 14.73 6.91 11.65
CA GLU A 767 13.52 6.17 12.01
C GLU A 767 12.30 7.09 12.15
N SER A 768 12.50 8.29 12.70
CA SER A 768 11.44 9.29 12.89
C SER A 768 11.06 10.04 11.61
N GLY A 769 11.93 10.05 10.60
CA GLY A 769 11.69 10.66 9.29
C GLY A 769 10.95 9.72 8.35
N MET A 770 11.60 9.33 7.24
CA MET A 770 11.04 8.39 6.24
C MET A 770 10.96 6.94 6.74
N GLY A 771 11.46 6.65 7.95
CA GLY A 771 11.43 5.32 8.54
C GLY A 771 12.40 4.37 7.86
N LEU A 772 12.72 3.28 8.55
CA LEU A 772 13.67 2.29 8.07
C LEU A 772 12.99 0.94 7.93
N GLN A 773 13.38 0.18 6.90
CA GLN A 773 13.02 -1.22 6.83
C GLN A 773 14.04 -2.02 7.63
N GLU A 774 13.55 -2.74 8.63
CA GLU A 774 14.31 -3.79 9.28
C GLU A 774 14.21 -5.11 8.49
N PRO A 775 15.18 -6.03 8.60
CA PRO A 775 16.47 -5.86 9.28
C PRO A 775 17.51 -5.14 8.40
N ALA A 776 18.29 -4.23 9.00
CA ALA A 776 19.34 -3.46 8.31
C ALA A 776 20.68 -4.20 8.38
N LEU A 777 20.95 -5.06 7.39
CA LEU A 777 22.19 -5.84 7.33
C LEU A 777 23.34 -5.04 6.69
N ALA A 778 24.51 -5.17 7.28
CA ALA A 778 25.74 -4.55 6.80
C ALA A 778 26.94 -5.51 6.94
N PRO A 779 27.87 -5.56 5.97
CA PRO A 779 29.14 -6.25 6.17
C PRO A 779 29.94 -5.57 7.29
N ILE A 780 30.65 -6.33 8.12
CA ILE A 780 31.58 -5.71 9.07
C ILE A 780 32.81 -5.17 8.33
N GLN A 781 33.48 -4.18 8.92
CA GLN A 781 34.66 -3.54 8.31
C GLN A 781 35.77 -4.55 7.93
N ALA A 782 35.96 -5.60 8.72
CA ALA A 782 36.93 -6.65 8.43
C ALA A 782 36.63 -7.40 7.12
N LEU A 783 35.34 -7.63 6.81
CA LEU A 783 34.93 -8.28 5.55
C LEU A 783 35.23 -7.36 4.36
N VAL A 784 34.79 -6.10 4.45
CA VAL A 784 35.01 -5.07 3.42
C VAL A 784 36.50 -4.91 3.11
N THR A 785 37.33 -4.84 4.16
CA THR A 785 38.78 -4.72 4.03
C THR A 785 39.41 -5.96 3.40
N SER A 786 38.96 -7.15 3.80
CA SER A 786 39.50 -8.43 3.28
C SER A 786 39.20 -8.62 1.79
N LEU A 787 38.08 -8.11 1.31
CA LEU A 787 37.63 -8.23 -0.07
C LEU A 787 37.93 -6.97 -0.92
N HIS A 788 38.56 -5.94 -0.34
CA HIS A 788 38.84 -4.66 -0.99
C HIS A 788 37.60 -4.00 -1.60
N LEU A 789 36.47 -4.12 -0.91
CA LEU A 789 35.17 -3.62 -1.35
C LEU A 789 35.07 -2.10 -1.16
N ARG A 790 34.37 -1.43 -2.08
CA ARG A 790 34.10 0.01 -2.04
C ARG A 790 32.64 0.30 -2.39
N PRO A 791 32.02 1.35 -1.82
CA PRO A 791 30.71 1.82 -2.24
C PRO A 791 30.63 2.09 -3.74
N THR A 792 29.43 1.93 -4.29
CA THR A 792 29.11 2.30 -5.67
C THR A 792 28.13 3.48 -5.69
N GLU A 793 27.85 4.01 -6.88
CA GLU A 793 26.70 4.92 -7.09
C GLU A 793 25.35 4.19 -6.97
N GLY A 794 25.34 2.85 -7.00
CA GLY A 794 24.15 2.02 -6.85
C GLY A 794 23.69 1.89 -5.39
N PRO A 795 22.39 1.66 -5.15
CA PRO A 795 21.86 1.54 -3.79
C PRO A 795 22.38 0.27 -3.11
N LEU A 796 23.06 0.43 -1.97
CA LEU A 796 23.46 -0.66 -1.05
C LEU A 796 24.19 -1.82 -1.78
N GLU A 797 25.13 -1.43 -2.62
CA GLU A 797 26.01 -2.31 -3.40
C GLU A 797 27.47 -1.89 -3.21
N LEU A 798 28.34 -2.87 -2.94
CA LEU A 798 29.78 -2.68 -2.92
C LEU A 798 30.43 -3.38 -4.12
N CYS A 799 31.42 -2.73 -4.71
CA CYS A 799 32.20 -3.25 -5.82
C CYS A 799 33.64 -3.57 -5.41
N ASP A 800 34.25 -4.47 -6.18
CA ASP A 800 35.69 -4.64 -6.27
C ASP A 800 36.18 -4.25 -7.68
N ASN A 801 37.43 -4.58 -8.01
CA ASN A 801 38.01 -4.26 -9.31
C ASN A 801 37.31 -4.93 -10.51
N LEU A 802 36.47 -5.95 -10.28
CA LEU A 802 35.71 -6.66 -11.33
C LEU A 802 34.26 -6.17 -11.41
N GLY A 803 33.87 -5.19 -10.59
CA GLY A 803 32.53 -4.62 -10.55
C GLY A 803 31.75 -5.04 -9.29
N PRO A 804 30.41 -5.06 -9.34
CA PRO A 804 29.57 -5.37 -8.18
C PRO A 804 29.95 -6.72 -7.56
N ALA A 805 30.20 -6.75 -6.26
CA ALA A 805 30.70 -7.94 -5.56
C ALA A 805 29.85 -8.31 -4.33
N LEU A 806 29.26 -7.32 -3.66
CA LEU A 806 28.35 -7.53 -2.52
C LEU A 806 27.09 -6.69 -2.67
N ARG A 807 25.91 -7.27 -2.43
CA ARG A 807 24.61 -6.59 -2.54
C ARG A 807 23.72 -6.88 -1.34
N LEU A 808 23.00 -5.86 -0.88
CA LEU A 808 21.84 -6.05 -0.02
C LEU A 808 20.59 -6.30 -0.86
N ARG A 809 19.75 -7.22 -0.39
CA ARG A 809 18.38 -7.44 -0.89
C ARG A 809 17.40 -7.44 0.27
N LEU A 810 16.24 -6.82 0.08
CA LEU A 810 15.17 -6.77 1.08
C LEU A 810 13.84 -7.30 0.52
N TRP A 811 13.01 -7.89 1.39
CA TRP A 811 11.64 -8.30 1.04
C TRP A 811 10.66 -8.10 2.20
N ARG A 812 9.37 -8.08 1.84
CA ARG A 812 8.18 -8.00 2.70
C ARG A 812 7.12 -8.76 1.92
N THR A 813 6.36 -9.62 2.57
CA THR A 813 5.29 -10.40 1.95
C THR A 813 4.18 -10.64 2.98
N SER A 814 3.07 -11.23 2.52
CA SER A 814 1.98 -11.69 3.38
C SER A 814 1.41 -10.54 4.22
N TYR A 815 0.87 -9.53 3.54
CA TYR A 815 0.34 -8.36 4.23
C TYR A 815 -0.96 -8.68 4.95
N ILE A 816 -1.18 -7.99 6.07
CA ILE A 816 -2.49 -7.90 6.70
C ILE A 816 -3.21 -6.73 6.05
N GLU A 817 -4.33 -7.02 5.39
CA GLU A 817 -5.28 -5.99 4.96
C GLU A 817 -6.26 -5.70 6.11
N GLY A 818 -6.52 -4.42 6.32
CA GLY A 818 -7.53 -3.98 7.27
C GLY A 818 -8.28 -2.79 6.72
N ASP A 819 -9.61 -2.83 6.83
CA ASP A 819 -10.49 -1.74 6.38
C ASP A 819 -10.29 -0.43 7.17
N TYR A 820 -9.57 -0.51 8.29
CA TYR A 820 -9.40 0.59 9.27
C TYR A 820 -7.96 0.73 9.78
N GLU A 821 -7.00 0.00 9.21
CA GLU A 821 -5.58 0.10 9.62
C GLU A 821 -4.65 0.11 8.42
N LEU A 822 -3.51 0.76 8.56
CA LEU A 822 -2.47 0.69 7.54
C LEU A 822 -2.03 -0.76 7.34
N THR A 823 -1.97 -1.16 6.07
CA THR A 823 -1.48 -2.48 5.67
C THR A 823 -0.05 -2.69 6.18
N ARG A 824 0.23 -3.88 6.70
CA ARG A 824 1.54 -4.22 7.25
C ARG A 824 1.97 -5.63 6.90
N PRO A 825 3.27 -5.87 6.68
CA PRO A 825 3.77 -7.21 6.42
C PRO A 825 3.70 -8.09 7.67
N THR A 826 3.39 -9.37 7.48
CA THR A 826 3.60 -10.40 8.52
C THR A 826 4.94 -11.10 8.39
N LEU A 827 5.56 -11.01 7.22
CA LEU A 827 6.88 -11.57 6.93
C LEU A 827 7.73 -10.53 6.22
N TRP A 828 8.96 -10.35 6.67
CA TRP A 828 9.92 -9.47 6.02
C TRP A 828 11.33 -9.92 6.34
N GLY A 829 12.30 -9.50 5.52
CA GLY A 829 13.65 -9.94 5.72
C GLY A 829 14.67 -9.25 4.83
N ALA A 830 15.91 -9.66 5.02
CA ALA A 830 17.08 -9.17 4.30
C ALA A 830 18.06 -10.29 3.99
N GLN A 831 18.79 -10.13 2.89
CA GLN A 831 19.92 -10.98 2.53
C GLN A 831 21.12 -10.17 2.08
N LEU A 832 22.30 -10.68 2.39
CA LEU A 832 23.55 -10.26 1.79
C LEU A 832 24.02 -11.32 0.79
N LEU A 833 24.25 -10.86 -0.43
CA LEU A 833 24.61 -11.67 -1.58
C LEU A 833 26.04 -11.34 -1.97
N LEU A 834 26.90 -12.36 -2.07
CA LEU A 834 28.30 -12.22 -2.44
C LEU A 834 28.58 -12.95 -3.76
N ARG A 835 29.30 -12.29 -4.67
CA ARG A 835 29.68 -12.87 -5.97
C ARG A 835 30.56 -14.12 -5.75
N PRO A 836 30.43 -15.19 -6.57
CA PRO A 836 31.08 -16.48 -6.28
C PRO A 836 32.60 -16.43 -6.13
N ASP A 837 33.30 -15.67 -6.97
CA ASP A 837 34.75 -15.47 -6.89
C ASP A 837 35.15 -14.73 -5.61
N SER A 838 34.42 -13.67 -5.22
CA SER A 838 34.64 -12.98 -3.96
C SER A 838 34.38 -13.88 -2.73
N PHE A 839 33.46 -14.84 -2.85
CA PHE A 839 33.20 -15.85 -1.83
C PHE A 839 34.35 -16.85 -1.66
N GLU A 840 34.97 -17.29 -2.76
CA GLU A 840 36.17 -18.15 -2.72
C GLU A 840 37.35 -17.42 -2.05
N VAL A 841 37.54 -16.13 -2.40
CA VAL A 841 38.55 -15.28 -1.77
C VAL A 841 38.28 -15.13 -0.26
N LEU A 842 37.02 -14.95 0.13
CA LEU A 842 36.61 -14.86 1.53
C LEU A 842 37.00 -16.12 2.31
N CYS A 843 36.61 -17.29 1.81
CA CYS A 843 36.87 -18.57 2.48
C CYS A 843 38.38 -18.85 2.59
N THR A 844 39.15 -18.45 1.58
CA THR A 844 40.62 -18.56 1.57
C THR A 844 41.27 -17.64 2.60
N LYS A 845 40.87 -16.36 2.67
CA LYS A 845 41.49 -15.37 3.56
C LYS A 845 41.12 -15.56 5.03
N VAL A 846 39.86 -15.91 5.32
CA VAL A 846 39.37 -15.96 6.71
C VAL A 846 39.67 -17.31 7.36
N SER A 847 39.70 -18.41 6.60
CA SER A 847 39.85 -19.80 7.03
C SER A 847 38.80 -20.26 8.06
N ASN A 848 38.34 -21.52 8.00
CA ASN A 848 37.33 -22.06 8.92
C ASN A 848 36.02 -21.25 8.95
N CYS A 849 35.52 -20.88 7.77
CA CYS A 849 34.20 -20.29 7.64
C CYS A 849 33.12 -21.38 7.78
N VAL A 850 32.07 -21.07 8.54
CA VAL A 850 30.91 -21.95 8.73
C VAL A 850 29.62 -21.20 8.39
N TRP A 851 28.63 -21.93 7.92
CA TRP A 851 27.25 -21.46 7.78
C TRP A 851 26.46 -21.84 9.02
N ARG A 852 25.86 -20.87 9.70
CA ARG A 852 25.09 -21.10 10.93
C ARG A 852 23.66 -20.63 10.78
N GLU A 853 22.71 -21.49 11.12
CA GLU A 853 21.27 -21.18 11.18
C GLU A 853 20.82 -21.11 12.64
N PHE A 854 20.14 -20.04 12.97
CA PHE A 854 19.84 -19.61 14.32
C PHE A 854 18.41 -19.07 14.39
N VAL A 855 17.64 -19.52 15.37
CA VAL A 855 16.29 -19.04 15.61
C VAL A 855 16.26 -18.19 16.87
N ILE A 856 15.42 -17.16 16.86
CA ILE A 856 15.18 -16.31 18.03
C ILE A 856 13.74 -15.82 18.04
N GLY A 857 13.09 -15.84 19.20
CA GLY A 857 11.68 -15.46 19.30
C GLY A 857 11.29 -15.04 20.71
N SER A 858 10.12 -14.41 20.85
CA SER A 858 9.56 -14.15 22.18
C SER A 858 9.22 -15.45 22.90
N ARG A 859 9.37 -15.48 24.24
CA ARG A 859 9.05 -16.67 25.04
C ARG A 859 7.61 -17.14 24.84
N GLU A 860 6.71 -16.17 24.68
CA GLU A 860 5.28 -16.40 24.47
C GLU A 860 4.97 -17.21 23.20
N LEU A 861 5.92 -17.44 22.28
CA LEU A 861 5.72 -18.31 21.11
C LEU A 861 5.67 -19.80 21.47
N ALA A 862 6.15 -20.17 22.65
CA ALA A 862 6.08 -21.53 23.18
C ALA A 862 4.78 -21.84 23.93
N ASP A 863 3.99 -20.79 24.25
CA ASP A 863 2.70 -20.89 24.93
C ASP A 863 1.59 -21.13 23.89
#